data_AF-A0A396JGX9-F1
#
_entry.id   AF-A0A396JGX9-F1
#
_cell.length_a   1.000
_cell.length_b   1.000
_cell.length_c   1.000
_cell.angle_alpha   90.00
_cell.angle_beta   90.00
_cell.angle_gamma   90.00
#
_symmetry.space_group_name_H-M   'P 1'
#
loop_
_entity.id
_entity.type
_entity.pdbx_description
1 polymer ?
#
loop_
_entity_poly.entity_id
_entity_poly.type
_entity_poly.pdbx_seq_one_letter_code
_entity_poly.pdbx_strand_id
1 'polypeptide(L)'
;MQLTVASVELQNTGTSFANTIIDLGELHVMQASTFSKVWGTYEGGPDNQGASVYEPTGLRYGYSMLGSYSQPNSKPLFGYVLVAKDISGKTNGTLKPPVDYSLVLNTASITVTQDSSLYIWLPIAPNGYHAVGHVVTKTQDKPSTNKVMCVRSDLTEQCESSTLIWGSNGLNFYDVRPINRGIKALGVRVGTFVAQNGGNINPPSISCLKNIDSITQIMPSKKQIDALLQVNAPFLYLHSDEEYLPSSVNWFFSNGALLYKKGRESNPVPIAQNGNNLPQDPNTDGSCWLDLPVDNANKERVKKGNLQSAESYVHVKPMYGGTFTDIAMWVFYPFNGAGRAKVEFIDIKLGKAGEHVGDWEHVTLRVSNFDGQLWHVYFSQHNAGKWIDSSQLEFQSDASSFDFPTKRPIVYASLHGHASYPHAGLNLLGKNGVGARDDTNKGRNVMDMGKYVLVCAEYLGSEVKEPAWLNYFREWGPHIDFDLDIELKNVAKALPGKLRDGFENIIRSLPKEALGEEGPTGPKEKGNWNEMGMNVGILCVCVVLFIAMEAMGVPTAAPTDQISENKNVLKKKRSVSRSRSRPIDHTFKLPIAQTSSSEGIVYVILIFCPLVVHDSKCRLTVASVELQNTGTSFANTVIDLGELHVMQASTFSKVWGAYESGPDDQGASVYEPTGLRYGYSMLGSYSQPNNKPLFGYVLAAKDISGSTTNGTLKPPVDYTLVSNTASVMVDQDSPLYIWLPIAPDGYHAVGHVVTTTQDKPSPDKVMCVRADLTEQCESSTWIWGSNDLNFYDVRPINRGSKAPGVRVGTFVAQNGGNTNPPSISCLKNLNSISQIMPNQTQIETLLHSYSPFLYLHPDEEYLPSSVNWFFSNGALLYKKGEESNPVPIEQNGTNLPQDPNNDGAYWLDLPVDDANKERVKQGNLQSAESYVHVKPMYGGTFTDIAMWVFYPFNGPAKAKIKFINVKLGKVGEHVGDWEHVTLRVSNLDGQLWHVYFSQHNGGSWVDASQLEFQMDNSSFDFPTQRPVVYASRHGHASYPHGGLHLLGKNGVGARDDTDKGSNVMDMGKYVLVSAEYLESEVKEPAWLNFFREWGPHVDYSLDDELKNVEKLLPGKLKDVFEKIIMGLPKELLGEEGPTGPKEKGNWNGDEV
;
A
#
# COMPACT_ATOMS: atom_id res chain seq x y z
N MET A 1 7.53 -14.96 -6.07
CA MET A 1 6.50 -15.92 -5.65
C MET A 1 6.10 -15.54 -4.24
N GLN A 2 5.09 -14.68 -4.08
CA GLN A 2 4.65 -14.17 -2.77
C GLN A 2 3.29 -14.77 -2.46
N LEU A 3 3.18 -15.35 -1.27
CA LEU A 3 2.06 -16.15 -0.84
C LEU A 3 0.93 -15.26 -0.31
N THR A 4 -0.25 -15.44 -0.92
CA THR A 4 -1.54 -14.92 -0.46
C THR A 4 -1.77 -15.39 0.96
N VAL A 5 -1.82 -14.47 1.92
CA VAL A 5 -2.16 -14.79 3.29
C VAL A 5 -3.54 -14.27 3.60
N ALA A 6 -4.36 -15.17 4.12
CA ALA A 6 -5.78 -15.00 4.22
C ALA A 6 -6.15 -13.86 5.20
N SER A 7 -6.80 -12.84 4.67
CA SER A 7 -7.71 -11.98 5.42
C SER A 7 -8.98 -12.78 5.74
N VAL A 8 -9.87 -12.30 6.62
CA VAL A 8 -11.16 -12.95 6.92
C VAL A 8 -12.29 -11.91 6.82
N GLU A 9 -13.37 -12.20 6.11
CA GLU A 9 -14.57 -11.33 6.04
C GLU A 9 -15.64 -11.88 6.98
N LEU A 10 -16.06 -11.04 7.94
CA LEU A 10 -17.00 -11.38 9.00
C LEU A 10 -18.17 -10.40 8.93
N GLN A 11 -19.38 -10.95 8.94
CA GLN A 11 -20.62 -10.17 9.03
C GLN A 11 -20.55 -9.18 10.19
N ASN A 12 -21.04 -7.95 9.94
CA ASN A 12 -21.07 -6.82 10.86
C ASN A 12 -21.72 -7.20 12.21
N THR A 13 -20.90 -7.54 13.22
CA THR A 13 -21.33 -7.85 14.59
C THR A 13 -21.10 -6.70 15.58
N GLY A 14 -20.83 -5.47 15.10
CA GLY A 14 -20.64 -4.29 15.95
C GLY A 14 -19.20 -4.06 16.47
N THR A 15 -18.19 -4.71 15.88
CA THR A 15 -16.75 -4.51 16.18
C THR A 15 -16.07 -3.73 15.04
N SER A 16 -15.05 -2.90 15.33
CA SER A 16 -14.26 -2.16 14.31
C SER A 16 -13.05 -2.92 13.76
N PHE A 17 -12.91 -4.21 14.09
CA PHE A 17 -11.92 -5.11 13.47
C PHE A 17 -12.16 -5.26 11.95
N ALA A 18 -11.07 -5.21 11.17
CA ALA A 18 -11.04 -5.35 9.71
C ALA A 18 -11.81 -4.27 8.92
N ASN A 19 -11.95 -3.05 9.48
CA ASN A 19 -12.70 -1.93 8.86
C ASN A 19 -11.85 -0.90 8.10
N THR A 20 -10.57 -1.17 7.82
CA THR A 20 -9.55 -0.30 7.18
C THR A 20 -9.20 0.99 7.92
N ILE A 21 -10.09 1.48 8.78
CA ILE A 21 -9.90 2.64 9.65
C ILE A 21 -10.04 2.17 11.10
N ILE A 22 -9.13 2.64 11.95
CA ILE A 22 -9.20 2.45 13.39
C ILE A 22 -9.32 3.83 14.05
N ASP A 23 -10.28 3.97 14.95
CA ASP A 23 -10.39 5.14 15.83
C ASP A 23 -9.48 4.96 17.06
N LEU A 24 -8.64 5.95 17.31
CA LEU A 24 -7.78 6.04 18.49
C LEU A 24 -8.37 6.97 19.57
N GLY A 25 -9.60 7.44 19.38
CA GLY A 25 -10.44 8.23 20.30
C GLY A 25 -10.74 9.65 19.81
N GLU A 26 -9.71 10.37 19.37
CA GLU A 26 -9.86 11.68 18.71
C GLU A 26 -9.13 11.73 17.35
N LEU A 27 -8.61 10.58 16.92
CA LEU A 27 -7.75 10.46 15.74
C LEU A 27 -8.09 9.17 15.01
N HIS A 28 -8.59 9.28 13.79
CA HIS A 28 -8.70 8.14 12.90
C HIS A 28 -7.35 7.83 12.26
N VAL A 29 -7.00 6.55 12.15
CA VAL A 29 -5.78 6.09 11.45
C VAL A 29 -6.10 5.02 10.43
N MET A 30 -5.28 4.93 9.39
CA MET A 30 -5.31 3.85 8.39
C MET A 30 -3.92 3.50 7.91
N GLN A 31 -3.74 2.27 7.39
CA GLN A 31 -2.50 1.85 6.77
C GLN A 31 -2.42 2.35 5.32
N ALA A 32 -1.45 3.22 5.04
CA ALA A 32 -1.01 3.51 3.68
C ALA A 32 0.09 2.51 3.28
N SER A 33 -0.20 1.70 2.27
CA SER A 33 0.71 0.69 1.70
C SER A 33 1.12 0.97 0.26
N THR A 34 0.59 2.06 -0.32
CA THR A 34 0.98 2.60 -1.63
C THR A 34 2.05 3.66 -1.46
N PHE A 35 3.14 3.54 -2.22
CA PHE A 35 4.36 4.29 -2.00
C PHE A 35 4.98 4.81 -3.29
N SER A 36 5.53 6.02 -3.23
CA SER A 36 6.49 6.52 -4.22
C SER A 36 7.92 6.39 -3.69
N LYS A 37 8.80 5.75 -4.47
CA LYS A 37 10.21 5.63 -4.11
C LYS A 37 10.88 7.00 -4.18
N VAL A 38 11.44 7.44 -3.05
CA VAL A 38 12.20 8.70 -2.97
C VAL A 38 13.69 8.47 -3.16
N TRP A 39 14.23 7.39 -2.62
CA TRP A 39 15.66 7.12 -2.65
C TRP A 39 15.96 5.63 -2.53
N GLY A 40 17.11 5.21 -3.04
CA GLY A 40 17.66 3.87 -2.86
C GLY A 40 19.18 3.88 -2.86
N THR A 41 19.76 2.95 -2.11
CA THR A 41 21.17 2.56 -2.17
C THR A 41 21.27 1.07 -2.45
N TYR A 42 22.34 0.63 -3.10
CA TYR A 42 22.57 -0.76 -3.51
C TYR A 42 23.60 -1.49 -2.65
N GLU A 43 24.15 -0.82 -1.63
CA GLU A 43 25.11 -1.37 -0.68
C GLU A 43 24.89 -0.82 0.73
N GLY A 44 25.51 -1.48 1.72
CA GLY A 44 25.32 -1.22 3.15
C GLY A 44 24.10 -1.93 3.75
N GLY A 45 23.93 -1.81 5.07
CA GLY A 45 22.93 -2.55 5.83
C GLY A 45 23.36 -3.96 6.24
N PRO A 46 22.51 -4.70 6.99
CA PRO A 46 22.87 -6.00 7.58
C PRO A 46 23.27 -7.09 6.59
N ASP A 47 22.76 -7.01 5.36
CA ASP A 47 22.96 -7.97 4.27
C ASP A 47 23.78 -7.39 3.11
N ASN A 48 24.25 -6.15 3.25
CA ASN A 48 24.95 -5.38 2.23
C ASN A 48 24.21 -5.22 0.89
N GLN A 49 22.87 -5.34 0.88
CA GLN A 49 22.05 -5.15 -0.34
C GLN A 49 21.42 -3.75 -0.43
N GLY A 50 21.70 -2.90 0.55
CA GLY A 50 21.18 -1.54 0.63
C GLY A 50 19.71 -1.47 1.07
N ALA A 51 19.13 -0.28 0.94
CA ALA A 51 17.76 0.01 1.34
C ALA A 51 17.13 1.08 0.47
N SER A 52 15.81 1.15 0.52
CA SER A 52 15.02 2.14 -0.19
C SER A 52 14.12 2.90 0.77
N VAL A 53 13.98 4.21 0.52
CA VAL A 53 13.12 5.13 1.27
C VAL A 53 11.98 5.58 0.40
N TYR A 54 10.78 5.59 0.97
CA TYR A 54 9.53 5.81 0.29
C TYR A 54 8.68 6.86 1.00
N GLU A 55 7.83 7.52 0.22
CA GLU A 55 6.75 8.36 0.74
C GLU A 55 5.41 7.70 0.45
N PRO A 56 4.49 7.65 1.44
CA PRO A 56 3.16 7.13 1.20
C PRO A 56 2.42 8.06 0.23
N THR A 57 1.74 7.49 -0.77
CA THR A 57 1.04 8.21 -1.83
C THR A 57 -0.38 7.68 -1.99
N GLY A 58 -1.28 8.46 -2.60
CA GLY A 58 -2.70 8.08 -2.72
C GLY A 58 -3.40 8.05 -1.36
N LEU A 59 -3.10 9.03 -0.50
CA LEU A 59 -3.71 9.11 0.83
C LEU A 59 -5.20 9.46 0.72
N ARG A 60 -6.01 8.89 1.63
CA ARG A 60 -7.45 9.21 1.75
C ARG A 60 -7.66 10.64 2.28
N TYR A 61 -8.80 11.26 1.97
CA TYR A 61 -9.06 12.66 2.27
C TYR A 61 -9.11 12.91 3.75
N GLY A 62 -8.54 14.03 4.17
CA GLY A 62 -8.39 14.39 5.57
C GLY A 62 -7.33 13.56 6.31
N TYR A 63 -6.76 12.51 5.68
CA TYR A 63 -5.64 11.79 6.25
C TYR A 63 -4.33 12.42 5.82
N SER A 64 -3.52 12.74 6.82
CA SER A 64 -2.22 13.36 6.65
C SER A 64 -1.11 12.35 6.85
N MET A 65 -0.04 12.50 6.06
CA MET A 65 1.21 11.78 6.26
C MET A 65 1.78 12.09 7.64
N LEU A 66 2.27 11.05 8.31
CA LEU A 66 2.94 11.14 9.61
C LEU A 66 4.46 10.96 9.53
N GLY A 67 4.98 10.41 8.42
CA GLY A 67 6.39 10.23 8.17
C GLY A 67 6.67 9.33 6.96
N SER A 68 7.94 9.22 6.58
CA SER A 68 8.41 8.38 5.49
C SER A 68 8.62 6.93 5.93
N TYR A 69 8.61 6.03 4.95
CA TYR A 69 8.86 4.60 5.11
C TYR A 69 10.26 4.23 4.62
N SER A 70 10.87 3.21 5.20
CA SER A 70 12.15 2.66 4.73
C SER A 70 12.20 1.15 4.94
N GLN A 71 12.83 0.43 4.02
CA GLN A 71 13.05 -1.00 4.14
C GLN A 71 14.35 -1.46 3.49
N PRO A 72 14.91 -2.62 3.90
CA PRO A 72 16.02 -3.26 3.19
C PRO A 72 15.58 -3.70 1.78
N ASN A 73 16.49 -3.62 0.80
CA ASN A 73 16.20 -4.05 -0.58
C ASN A 73 16.13 -5.57 -0.74
N SER A 74 16.66 -6.33 0.23
CA SER A 74 16.56 -7.80 0.26
C SER A 74 15.14 -8.30 0.53
N LYS A 75 14.22 -7.41 0.88
CA LYS A 75 12.82 -7.71 1.14
C LYS A 75 11.94 -7.14 0.03
N PRO A 76 10.87 -7.87 -0.38
CA PRO A 76 9.85 -7.29 -1.24
C PRO A 76 9.13 -6.13 -0.52
N LEU A 77 8.56 -5.20 -1.29
CA LEU A 77 7.82 -4.07 -0.72
C LEU A 77 6.53 -4.59 -0.06
N PHE A 78 6.52 -4.60 1.27
CA PHE A 78 5.44 -5.15 2.11
C PHE A 78 5.21 -4.29 3.37
N GLY A 79 5.49 -2.99 3.26
CA GLY A 79 5.43 -2.03 4.36
C GLY A 79 4.10 -1.30 4.50
N TYR A 80 3.95 -0.57 5.60
CA TYR A 80 2.89 0.42 5.78
C TYR A 80 3.41 1.63 6.56
N VAL A 81 2.76 2.77 6.37
CA VAL A 81 2.80 3.91 7.29
C VAL A 81 1.37 4.24 7.70
N LEU A 82 1.14 4.45 9.00
CA LEU A 82 -0.13 5.01 9.43
C LEU A 82 -0.23 6.47 8.99
N VAL A 83 -1.31 6.77 8.31
CA VAL A 83 -1.75 8.15 8.08
C VAL A 83 -2.93 8.44 8.98
N ALA A 84 -3.11 9.71 9.35
CA ALA A 84 -4.04 10.08 10.41
C ALA A 84 -4.93 11.25 10.03
N LYS A 85 -6.17 11.21 10.51
CA LYS A 85 -7.18 12.25 10.35
C LYS A 85 -7.69 12.69 11.72
N ASP A 86 -7.76 13.99 11.91
CA ASP A 86 -8.40 14.59 13.08
C ASP A 86 -9.92 14.45 13.00
N ILE A 87 -10.53 13.90 14.05
CA ILE A 87 -11.99 13.76 14.18
C ILE A 87 -12.55 14.50 15.41
N SER A 88 -11.71 15.27 16.12
CA SER A 88 -12.10 15.92 17.36
C SER A 88 -13.12 17.05 17.19
N GLY A 89 -13.25 17.61 15.98
CA GLY A 89 -14.10 18.76 15.68
C GLY A 89 -13.70 20.05 16.41
N LYS A 90 -12.48 20.13 16.96
CA LYS A 90 -11.97 21.26 17.74
C LYS A 90 -11.14 22.21 16.87
N THR A 91 -11.26 23.51 17.10
CA THR A 91 -10.45 24.56 16.43
C THR A 91 -8.95 24.45 16.72
N ASN A 92 -8.57 23.82 17.84
CA ASN A 92 -7.21 23.42 18.14
C ASN A 92 -7.10 21.88 18.02
N GLY A 93 -7.03 21.43 16.77
CA GLY A 93 -7.11 20.03 16.38
C GLY A 93 -6.03 19.11 16.93
N THR A 94 -6.18 17.81 16.70
CA THR A 94 -5.22 16.76 17.11
C THR A 94 -3.98 16.71 16.22
N LEU A 95 -4.05 17.27 15.02
CA LEU A 95 -2.97 17.37 14.04
C LEU A 95 -2.60 18.82 13.76
N LYS A 96 -1.29 19.10 13.61
CA LYS A 96 -0.79 20.42 13.17
C LYS A 96 0.45 20.30 12.28
N PRO A 97 0.62 21.21 11.32
CA PRO A 97 1.86 21.27 10.55
C PRO A 97 3.05 21.62 11.48
N PRO A 98 4.25 21.10 11.20
CA PRO A 98 5.47 21.55 11.87
C PRO A 98 5.72 23.04 11.63
N VAL A 99 6.42 23.68 12.57
CA VAL A 99 6.80 25.11 12.45
C VAL A 99 8.03 25.32 11.57
N ASP A 100 8.90 24.31 11.48
CA ASP A 100 10.08 24.25 10.60
C ASP A 100 10.63 22.80 10.61
N TYR A 101 11.78 22.57 9.98
CA TYR A 101 12.50 21.30 9.98
C TYR A 101 13.95 21.48 10.41
N SER A 102 14.47 20.50 11.15
CA SER A 102 15.91 20.35 11.39
C SER A 102 16.48 19.23 10.52
N LEU A 103 17.59 19.49 9.84
CA LEU A 103 18.30 18.46 9.09
C LEU A 103 18.93 17.49 10.09
N VAL A 104 18.55 16.22 10.00
CA VAL A 104 19.09 15.16 10.86
C VAL A 104 20.40 14.66 10.27
N LEU A 105 20.35 14.25 9.00
CA LEU A 105 21.49 13.71 8.28
C LEU A 105 21.26 13.73 6.77
N ASN A 106 22.33 13.55 6.00
CA ASN A 106 22.29 13.41 4.56
C ASN A 106 23.29 12.36 4.08
N THR A 107 23.04 11.81 2.89
CA THR A 107 23.89 10.79 2.27
C THR A 107 24.86 11.36 1.23
N ALA A 108 24.96 12.69 1.09
CA ALA A 108 25.82 13.32 0.09
C ALA A 108 27.32 13.14 0.39
N SER A 109 27.68 12.95 1.67
CA SER A 109 29.06 12.81 2.14
C SER A 109 29.53 11.37 2.34
N ILE A 110 28.67 10.37 2.10
CA ILE A 110 29.02 8.95 2.28
C ILE A 110 29.30 8.28 0.94
N THR A 111 30.33 7.43 0.91
CA THR A 111 30.71 6.65 -0.28
C THR A 111 29.85 5.40 -0.36
N VAL A 112 28.62 5.53 -0.86
CA VAL A 112 27.73 4.40 -1.21
C VAL A 112 27.10 4.63 -2.58
N THR A 113 26.86 3.54 -3.30
CA THR A 113 26.20 3.49 -4.60
C THR A 113 24.70 3.71 -4.41
N GLN A 114 24.20 4.87 -4.84
CA GLN A 114 22.84 5.33 -4.55
C GLN A 114 22.23 6.09 -5.74
N ASP A 115 20.90 6.09 -5.83
CA ASP A 115 20.14 6.73 -6.92
C ASP A 115 20.37 8.25 -6.99
N SER A 116 20.51 8.88 -5.83
CA SER A 116 20.72 10.32 -5.63
C SER A 116 21.13 10.58 -4.18
N SER A 117 21.48 11.82 -3.81
CA SER A 117 21.64 12.17 -2.39
C SER A 117 20.27 12.23 -1.68
N LEU A 118 20.24 11.75 -0.43
CA LEU A 118 19.08 11.80 0.45
C LEU A 118 19.34 12.81 1.57
N TYR A 119 18.34 13.65 1.84
CA TYR A 119 18.34 14.56 2.99
C TYR A 119 17.17 14.17 3.90
N ILE A 120 17.45 13.95 5.18
CA ILE A 120 16.47 13.48 6.17
C ILE A 120 16.22 14.58 7.19
N TRP A 121 14.95 14.92 7.37
CA TRP A 121 14.50 16.05 8.15
C TRP A 121 13.62 15.59 9.31
N LEU A 122 13.85 16.17 10.48
CA LEU A 122 12.99 16.05 11.65
C LEU A 122 12.03 17.25 11.68
N PRO A 123 10.71 17.00 11.64
CA PRO A 123 9.73 18.06 11.83
C PRO A 123 9.89 18.70 13.22
N ILE A 124 9.98 20.03 13.27
CA ILE A 124 9.95 20.79 14.52
C ILE A 124 8.48 21.00 14.89
N ALA A 125 7.99 20.23 15.85
CA ALA A 125 6.60 20.27 16.26
C ALA A 125 6.24 21.58 17.00
N PRO A 126 5.02 22.12 16.82
CA PRO A 126 4.54 23.24 17.62
C PRO A 126 4.37 22.85 19.10
N ASN A 127 4.32 23.84 19.98
CA ASN A 127 4.11 23.61 21.42
C ASN A 127 2.86 22.74 21.69
N GLY A 128 3.05 21.66 22.45
CA GLY A 128 1.98 20.69 22.76
C GLY A 128 1.80 19.57 21.72
N TYR A 129 2.70 19.46 20.74
CA TYR A 129 2.69 18.43 19.71
C TYR A 129 4.05 17.74 19.62
N HIS A 130 4.08 16.54 19.03
CA HIS A 130 5.28 15.77 18.75
C HIS A 130 5.31 15.31 17.29
N ALA A 131 6.52 15.25 16.73
CA ALA A 131 6.77 14.59 15.45
C ALA A 131 6.73 13.06 15.66
N VAL A 132 6.12 12.36 14.71
CA VAL A 132 5.91 10.89 14.76
C VAL A 132 6.66 10.15 13.64
N GLY A 133 7.44 10.86 12.84
CA GLY A 133 8.26 10.31 11.77
C GLY A 133 9.18 11.35 11.14
N HIS A 134 10.25 10.89 10.51
CA HIS A 134 11.09 11.71 9.64
C HIS A 134 10.46 11.89 8.26
N VAL A 135 10.86 12.96 7.57
CA VAL A 135 10.54 13.19 6.16
C VAL A 135 11.80 13.38 5.34
N VAL A 136 11.73 13.11 4.03
CA VAL A 136 12.91 13.11 3.17
C VAL A 136 12.78 13.97 1.91
N THR A 137 13.93 14.41 1.39
CA THR A 137 14.05 15.13 0.10
C THR A 137 15.27 14.62 -0.67
N LYS A 138 15.26 14.82 -2.01
CA LYS A 138 16.39 14.53 -2.90
C LYS A 138 17.39 15.69 -3.00
N THR A 139 16.97 16.89 -2.57
CA THR A 139 17.76 18.12 -2.57
C THR A 139 17.92 18.64 -1.15
N GLN A 140 18.86 19.57 -0.97
CA GLN A 140 19.11 20.24 0.32
C GLN A 140 17.96 21.19 0.72
N ASP A 141 16.98 21.39 -0.15
CA ASP A 141 15.82 22.23 0.14
C ASP A 141 14.98 21.61 1.25
N LYS A 142 14.54 22.46 2.19
CA LYS A 142 13.63 22.04 3.24
C LYS A 142 12.30 21.57 2.63
N PRO A 143 11.67 20.53 3.19
CA PRO A 143 10.31 20.17 2.81
C PRO A 143 9.33 21.29 3.14
N SER A 144 8.19 21.33 2.44
CA SER A 144 7.06 22.19 2.81
C SER A 144 6.53 21.80 4.21
N THR A 145 6.14 22.79 5.03
CA THR A 145 5.52 22.54 6.35
C THR A 145 4.16 21.86 6.24
N ASN A 146 3.52 21.84 5.07
CA ASN A 146 2.27 21.13 4.85
C ASN A 146 2.46 19.66 4.44
N LYS A 147 3.71 19.20 4.34
CA LYS A 147 4.03 17.83 3.87
C LYS A 147 3.68 16.74 4.88
N VAL A 148 3.73 17.05 6.17
CA VAL A 148 3.56 16.09 7.27
C VAL A 148 2.87 16.77 8.43
N MET A 149 2.14 16.02 9.25
CA MET A 149 1.51 16.53 10.46
C MET A 149 2.21 16.03 11.73
N CYS A 150 2.34 16.91 12.70
CA CYS A 150 2.68 16.60 14.09
C CYS A 150 1.41 16.28 14.87
N VAL A 151 1.53 15.45 15.90
CA VAL A 151 0.40 14.91 16.67
C VAL A 151 0.39 15.48 18.08
N ARG A 152 -0.80 15.83 18.60
CA ARG A 152 -0.96 16.39 19.95
C ARG A 152 -0.39 15.45 21.01
N SER A 153 0.30 16.01 22.00
CA SER A 153 1.18 15.23 22.89
C SER A 153 0.48 14.16 23.72
N ASP A 154 -0.78 14.36 24.10
CA ASP A 154 -1.60 13.40 24.84
C ASP A 154 -2.02 12.17 24.03
N LEU A 155 -1.97 12.27 22.69
CA LEU A 155 -2.21 11.19 21.72
C LEU A 155 -0.90 10.51 21.27
N THR A 156 0.19 10.75 22.00
CA THR A 156 1.50 10.15 21.69
C THR A 156 2.09 9.43 22.89
N GLU A 157 3.03 8.53 22.62
CA GLU A 157 3.77 7.75 23.61
C GLU A 157 5.24 7.63 23.20
N GLN A 158 6.12 7.32 24.16
CA GLN A 158 7.55 7.18 23.87
C GLN A 158 7.83 5.96 22.99
N CYS A 159 8.72 6.13 22.01
CA CYS A 159 9.24 5.03 21.19
C CYS A 159 10.67 4.63 21.59
N GLU A 160 11.05 3.43 21.17
CA GLU A 160 12.44 2.99 21.04
C GLU A 160 12.76 2.61 19.59
N SER A 161 14.04 2.65 19.25
CA SER A 161 14.55 2.07 18.01
C SER A 161 14.62 0.55 18.17
N SER A 162 14.13 -0.21 17.19
CA SER A 162 14.02 -1.67 17.26
C SER A 162 15.07 -2.37 16.39
N THR A 163 14.82 -2.45 15.09
CA THR A 163 15.60 -3.24 14.14
C THR A 163 16.38 -2.32 13.21
N LEU A 164 17.66 -2.63 12.97
CA LEU A 164 18.46 -1.93 11.97
C LEU A 164 17.91 -2.25 10.57
N ILE A 165 17.39 -1.23 9.89
CA ILE A 165 16.91 -1.31 8.50
C ILE A 165 18.12 -1.23 7.56
N TRP A 166 18.97 -0.23 7.77
CA TRP A 166 20.14 0.00 6.93
C TRP A 166 21.19 0.80 7.69
N GLY A 167 22.47 0.62 7.35
CA GLY A 167 23.56 1.37 7.96
C GLY A 167 24.81 1.38 7.12
N SER A 168 25.51 2.52 7.06
CA SER A 168 26.82 2.65 6.44
C SER A 168 27.59 3.86 7.01
N ASN A 169 28.89 3.69 7.27
CA ASN A 169 29.78 4.76 7.75
C ASN A 169 29.24 5.55 8.96
N GLY A 170 28.58 4.86 9.90
CA GLY A 170 28.01 5.46 11.10
C GLY A 170 26.61 6.07 10.93
N LEU A 171 26.05 6.08 9.73
CA LEU A 171 24.69 6.55 9.46
C LEU A 171 23.75 5.35 9.41
N ASN A 172 22.75 5.34 10.29
CA ASN A 172 21.89 4.17 10.53
C ASN A 172 20.41 4.54 10.48
N PHE A 173 19.60 3.69 9.85
CA PHE A 173 18.14 3.73 9.83
C PHE A 173 17.60 2.61 10.70
N TYR A 174 16.74 2.94 11.65
CA TYR A 174 16.09 1.98 12.52
C TYR A 174 14.58 2.02 12.36
N ASP A 175 13.96 0.86 12.44
CA ASP A 175 12.54 0.72 12.71
C ASP A 175 12.21 1.24 14.11
N VAL A 176 10.95 1.63 14.32
CA VAL A 176 10.51 2.33 15.52
C VAL A 176 9.26 1.66 16.09
N ARG A 177 9.25 1.47 17.43
CA ARG A 177 8.11 0.87 18.14
C ARG A 177 7.90 1.49 19.53
N PRO A 178 6.71 1.38 20.13
CA PRO A 178 6.45 1.84 21.49
C PRO A 178 7.34 1.14 22.54
N ILE A 179 7.76 1.88 23.58
CA ILE A 179 8.52 1.34 24.72
C ILE A 179 7.64 0.43 25.58
N ASN A 180 6.45 0.92 25.95
CA ASN A 180 5.49 0.16 26.73
C ASN A 180 4.84 -0.90 25.84
N ARG A 181 4.97 -2.16 26.26
CA ARG A 181 4.49 -3.35 25.53
C ARG A 181 3.65 -4.23 26.44
N GLY A 182 2.90 -5.14 25.83
CA GLY A 182 2.00 -6.05 26.51
C GLY A 182 0.53 -5.66 26.43
N ILE A 183 -0.33 -6.52 26.97
CA ILE A 183 -1.78 -6.53 26.77
C ILE A 183 -2.53 -5.27 27.24
N LYS A 184 -1.88 -4.39 28.02
CA LYS A 184 -2.44 -3.11 28.51
C LYS A 184 -1.76 -1.88 27.90
N ALA A 185 -0.79 -2.07 27.01
CA ALA A 185 -0.06 -0.98 26.40
C ALA A 185 -0.93 -0.24 25.38
N LEU A 186 -0.87 1.09 25.42
CA LEU A 186 -1.67 1.98 24.57
C LEU A 186 -0.91 2.47 23.34
N GLY A 187 0.42 2.34 23.33
CA GLY A 187 1.26 2.81 22.24
C GLY A 187 0.99 2.07 20.93
N VAL A 188 0.84 2.82 19.84
CA VAL A 188 0.52 2.36 18.49
C VAL A 188 1.75 2.52 17.59
N ARG A 189 2.06 1.47 16.81
CA ARG A 189 3.19 1.45 15.87
C ARG A 189 2.80 2.11 14.55
N VAL A 190 3.50 3.19 14.20
CA VAL A 190 3.20 4.02 13.01
C VAL A 190 3.78 3.43 11.72
N GLY A 191 4.85 2.65 11.78
CA GLY A 191 5.53 2.11 10.59
C GLY A 191 6.52 3.08 9.94
N THR A 192 6.91 4.16 10.63
CA THR A 192 7.95 5.09 10.20
C THR A 192 9.35 4.61 10.62
N PHE A 193 10.40 5.26 10.13
CA PHE A 193 11.79 4.99 10.53
C PHE A 193 12.45 6.20 11.21
N VAL A 194 13.48 5.94 12.01
CA VAL A 194 14.35 6.95 12.61
C VAL A 194 15.76 6.84 12.03
N ALA A 195 16.35 7.97 11.67
CA ALA A 195 17.72 8.05 11.18
C ALA A 195 18.63 8.61 12.28
N GLN A 196 19.79 7.98 12.51
CA GLN A 196 20.72 8.33 13.59
C GLN A 196 22.17 8.27 13.12
N ASN A 197 23.04 9.01 13.82
CA ASN A 197 24.49 9.03 13.58
C ASN A 197 25.24 8.36 14.74
N GLY A 198 26.26 7.55 14.43
CA GLY A 198 27.02 6.75 15.38
C GLY A 198 26.54 5.29 15.52
N GLY A 199 27.35 4.45 16.18
CA GLY A 199 27.06 3.02 16.39
C GLY A 199 26.15 2.70 17.59
N ASN A 200 25.89 3.67 18.47
CA ASN A 200 25.01 3.47 19.63
C ASN A 200 23.56 3.81 19.27
N ILE A 201 22.64 2.93 19.68
CA ILE A 201 21.20 3.16 19.56
C ILE A 201 20.78 4.25 20.55
N ASN A 202 20.42 5.43 20.04
CA ASN A 202 19.90 6.52 20.87
C ASN A 202 18.37 6.46 20.94
N PRO A 203 17.74 7.03 21.99
CA PRO A 203 16.31 7.26 22.00
C PRO A 203 15.89 8.03 20.74
N PRO A 204 14.83 7.58 20.03
CA PRO A 204 14.39 8.25 18.82
C PRO A 204 13.94 9.68 19.12
N SER A 205 14.22 10.59 18.20
CA SER A 205 13.79 12.00 18.25
C SER A 205 12.30 12.21 17.93
N ILE A 206 11.54 11.12 17.81
CA ILE A 206 10.13 11.07 17.43
C ILE A 206 9.33 10.26 18.45
N SER A 207 8.01 10.48 18.47
CA SER A 207 7.05 9.77 19.32
C SER A 207 6.23 8.76 18.53
N CYS A 208 5.60 7.83 19.25
CA CYS A 208 4.68 6.84 18.72
C CYS A 208 3.27 7.37 18.95
N LEU A 209 2.29 6.86 18.21
CA LEU A 209 0.89 7.19 18.48
C LEU A 209 0.43 6.49 19.76
N LYS A 210 -0.68 6.94 20.33
CA LYS A 210 -1.31 6.35 21.51
C LYS A 210 -2.81 6.19 21.27
N ASN A 211 -3.32 5.00 21.54
CA ASN A 211 -4.75 4.75 21.56
C ASN A 211 -5.32 5.20 22.92
N ILE A 212 -6.22 6.19 22.91
CA ILE A 212 -6.91 6.65 24.12
C ILE A 212 -8.34 6.13 24.21
N ASP A 213 -8.81 5.38 23.21
CA ASP A 213 -10.11 4.72 23.19
C ASP A 213 -10.03 3.26 23.69
N SER A 214 -11.18 2.60 23.79
CA SER A 214 -11.29 1.22 24.23
C SER A 214 -10.76 0.24 23.19
N ILE A 215 -9.57 -0.32 23.47
CA ILE A 215 -8.94 -1.40 22.68
C ILE A 215 -9.92 -2.54 22.37
N THR A 216 -10.85 -2.85 23.27
CA THR A 216 -11.79 -3.98 23.09
C THR A 216 -12.67 -3.85 21.85
N GLN A 217 -12.94 -2.63 21.36
CA GLN A 217 -13.82 -2.42 20.20
C GLN A 217 -13.16 -2.84 18.87
N ILE A 218 -11.83 -2.74 18.80
CA ILE A 218 -11.02 -3.00 17.59
C ILE A 218 -10.45 -4.42 17.56
N MET A 219 -10.71 -5.22 18.59
CA MET A 219 -10.25 -6.62 18.70
C MET A 219 -11.23 -7.61 18.07
N PRO A 220 -10.75 -8.74 17.53
CA PRO A 220 -11.62 -9.73 16.89
C PRO A 220 -12.51 -10.47 17.89
N SER A 221 -13.79 -10.66 17.58
CA SER A 221 -14.69 -11.52 18.35
C SER A 221 -14.30 -12.99 18.24
N LYS A 222 -14.89 -13.86 19.09
CA LYS A 222 -14.62 -15.31 19.05
C LYS A 222 -14.83 -15.93 17.67
N LYS A 223 -15.95 -15.61 17.01
CA LYS A 223 -16.24 -16.08 15.64
C LYS A 223 -15.17 -15.61 14.64
N GLN A 224 -14.62 -14.41 14.85
CA GLN A 224 -13.58 -13.85 14.00
C GLN A 224 -12.23 -14.55 14.25
N ILE A 225 -11.90 -14.88 15.49
CA ILE A 225 -10.73 -15.71 15.84
C ILE A 225 -10.84 -17.09 15.19
N ASP A 226 -11.99 -17.75 15.29
CA ASP A 226 -12.21 -19.07 14.71
C ASP A 226 -11.94 -19.07 13.20
N ALA A 227 -12.45 -18.04 12.51
CA ALA A 227 -12.24 -17.87 11.07
C ALA A 227 -10.79 -17.49 10.72
N LEU A 228 -10.10 -16.68 11.54
CA LEU A 228 -8.67 -16.38 11.37
C LEU A 228 -7.81 -17.65 11.48
N LEU A 229 -8.12 -18.52 12.45
CA LEU A 229 -7.39 -19.76 12.66
C LEU A 229 -7.66 -20.78 11.55
N GLN A 230 -8.87 -20.82 11.00
CA GLN A 230 -9.18 -21.69 9.85
C GLN A 230 -8.26 -21.44 8.65
N VAL A 231 -7.81 -20.21 8.46
CA VAL A 231 -7.05 -19.81 7.27
C VAL A 231 -5.57 -19.53 7.54
N ASN A 232 -5.20 -19.20 8.79
CA ASN A 232 -3.83 -18.81 9.14
C ASN A 232 -3.15 -19.78 10.12
N ALA A 233 -3.87 -20.72 10.76
CA ALA A 233 -3.22 -21.66 11.67
C ALA A 233 -2.21 -22.53 10.90
N PRO A 234 -0.98 -22.72 11.38
CA PRO A 234 0.01 -23.46 10.60
C PRO A 234 -0.20 -24.98 10.60
N PHE A 235 0.41 -25.65 9.61
CA PHE A 235 0.76 -27.07 9.72
C PHE A 235 2.15 -27.21 10.35
N LEU A 236 2.24 -27.92 11.47
CA LEU A 236 3.50 -28.19 12.16
C LEU A 236 4.07 -29.53 11.71
N TYR A 237 5.15 -29.49 10.94
CA TYR A 237 5.92 -30.65 10.52
C TYR A 237 6.93 -31.03 11.59
N LEU A 238 6.85 -32.28 12.05
CA LEU A 238 7.84 -32.87 12.95
C LEU A 238 8.97 -33.50 12.14
N HIS A 239 10.18 -33.50 12.69
CA HIS A 239 11.33 -34.14 12.05
C HIS A 239 11.06 -35.63 11.77
N SER A 240 11.60 -36.17 10.67
CA SER A 240 11.40 -37.57 10.24
C SER A 240 11.78 -38.61 11.29
N ASP A 241 12.76 -38.27 12.12
CA ASP A 241 13.33 -39.12 13.16
C ASP A 241 12.75 -38.78 14.55
N GLU A 242 11.72 -37.93 14.62
CA GLU A 242 11.10 -37.56 15.90
C GLU A 242 10.32 -38.73 16.49
N GLU A 243 10.71 -39.13 17.70
CA GLU A 243 10.06 -40.20 18.47
C GLU A 243 9.08 -39.65 19.51
N TYR A 244 9.23 -38.39 19.91
CA TYR A 244 8.47 -37.76 20.97
C TYR A 244 7.46 -36.77 20.41
N LEU A 245 6.23 -37.25 20.20
CA LEU A 245 5.18 -36.49 19.53
C LEU A 245 4.42 -35.57 20.50
N PRO A 246 3.79 -34.49 20.02
CA PRO A 246 2.93 -33.67 20.86
C PRO A 246 1.69 -34.45 21.33
N SER A 247 1.02 -33.95 22.37
CA SER A 247 -0.24 -34.51 22.87
C SER A 247 -1.08 -33.42 23.56
N SER A 248 -2.37 -33.68 23.81
CA SER A 248 -3.12 -32.79 24.70
C SER A 248 -2.73 -33.00 26.17
N VAL A 249 -2.77 -31.92 26.94
CA VAL A 249 -2.57 -31.91 28.41
C VAL A 249 -3.53 -32.89 29.09
N ASN A 250 -4.79 -32.93 28.65
CA ASN A 250 -5.78 -33.87 29.18
C ASN A 250 -5.41 -35.33 28.91
N TRP A 251 -4.87 -35.63 27.72
CA TRP A 251 -4.35 -36.98 27.44
C TRP A 251 -3.22 -37.32 28.39
N PHE A 252 -2.25 -36.42 28.59
CA PHE A 252 -1.14 -36.63 29.52
C PHE A 252 -1.61 -36.95 30.94
N PHE A 253 -2.55 -36.16 31.48
CA PHE A 253 -3.13 -36.40 32.82
C PHE A 253 -3.88 -37.73 32.89
N SER A 254 -4.74 -38.04 31.92
CA SER A 254 -5.50 -39.29 31.89
C SER A 254 -4.64 -40.54 31.67
N ASN A 255 -3.38 -40.38 31.26
CA ASN A 255 -2.45 -41.49 31.02
C ASN A 255 -1.43 -41.69 32.16
N GLY A 256 -1.70 -41.12 33.33
CA GLY A 256 -0.99 -41.43 34.58
C GLY A 256 0.10 -40.45 34.96
N ALA A 257 0.06 -39.22 34.45
CA ALA A 257 0.90 -38.14 34.96
C ALA A 257 0.61 -37.85 36.44
N LEU A 258 1.65 -37.46 37.17
CA LEU A 258 1.64 -37.40 38.63
C LEU A 258 2.15 -36.05 39.12
N LEU A 259 1.54 -35.55 40.20
CA LEU A 259 2.00 -34.39 40.96
C LEU A 259 2.88 -34.86 42.10
N TYR A 260 4.13 -34.43 42.08
CA TYR A 260 5.11 -34.66 43.14
C TYR A 260 5.17 -33.49 44.10
N LYS A 261 5.56 -33.78 45.35
CA LYS A 261 5.82 -32.76 46.36
C LYS A 261 7.09 -33.09 47.14
N LYS A 262 7.96 -32.09 47.31
CA LYS A 262 9.22 -32.14 48.06
C LYS A 262 8.96 -32.61 49.50
N GLY A 263 9.68 -33.63 49.93
CA GLY A 263 9.50 -34.32 51.21
C GLY A 263 8.34 -35.33 51.25
N ARG A 264 7.66 -35.59 50.12
CA ARG A 264 6.63 -36.64 49.94
C ARG A 264 6.78 -37.37 48.59
N GLU A 265 7.98 -37.45 48.06
CA GLU A 265 8.29 -37.98 46.73
C GLU A 265 7.88 -39.46 46.57
N SER A 266 7.85 -40.21 47.67
CA SER A 266 7.42 -41.61 47.68
C SER A 266 5.90 -41.80 47.57
N ASN A 267 5.10 -40.73 47.60
CA ASN A 267 3.64 -40.78 47.50
C ASN A 267 3.08 -39.68 46.58
N PRO A 268 3.36 -39.73 45.26
CA PRO A 268 2.87 -38.76 44.31
C PRO A 268 1.35 -38.89 44.09
N VAL A 269 0.70 -37.79 43.73
CA VAL A 269 -0.77 -37.70 43.61
C VAL A 269 -1.17 -37.72 42.13
N PRO A 270 -2.15 -38.56 41.72
CA PRO A 270 -2.72 -38.50 40.38
C PRO A 270 -3.32 -37.13 40.06
N ILE A 271 -3.07 -36.63 38.86
CA ILE A 271 -3.62 -35.35 38.41
C ILE A 271 -5.06 -35.58 37.95
N ALA A 272 -5.99 -34.81 38.51
CA ALA A 272 -7.40 -34.87 38.11
C ALA A 272 -7.58 -34.30 36.69
N GLN A 273 -8.67 -34.69 36.02
CA GLN A 273 -9.00 -34.16 34.70
C GLN A 273 -9.01 -32.62 34.72
N ASN A 274 -8.45 -32.01 33.67
CA ASN A 274 -8.26 -30.55 33.55
C ASN A 274 -7.32 -29.91 34.61
N GLY A 275 -6.66 -30.69 35.46
CA GLY A 275 -5.76 -30.18 36.50
C GLY A 275 -6.46 -29.58 37.72
N ASN A 276 -7.72 -29.96 37.99
CA ASN A 276 -8.54 -29.34 39.05
C ASN A 276 -7.97 -29.47 40.48
N ASN A 277 -7.07 -30.43 40.71
CA ASN A 277 -6.39 -30.63 42.00
C ASN A 277 -4.95 -30.07 42.01
N LEU A 278 -4.53 -29.36 40.95
CA LEU A 278 -3.24 -28.68 40.92
C LEU A 278 -3.29 -27.41 41.79
N PRO A 279 -2.21 -27.08 42.51
CA PRO A 279 -2.10 -25.81 43.23
C PRO A 279 -2.35 -24.62 42.31
N GLN A 280 -3.27 -23.73 42.72
CA GLN A 280 -3.69 -22.56 41.93
C GLN A 280 -3.11 -21.25 42.48
N ASP A 281 -2.53 -21.25 43.69
CA ASP A 281 -1.96 -20.04 44.30
C ASP A 281 -0.49 -19.86 43.87
N PRO A 282 -0.15 -18.76 43.16
CA PRO A 282 1.22 -18.47 42.73
C PRO A 282 2.21 -18.32 43.88
N ASN A 283 1.76 -18.12 45.13
CA ASN A 283 2.60 -17.98 46.32
C ASN A 283 2.81 -19.30 47.11
N THR A 284 2.25 -20.43 46.65
CA THR A 284 2.36 -21.72 47.37
C THR A 284 3.79 -22.24 47.37
N ASP A 285 4.41 -22.47 48.53
CA ASP A 285 5.83 -22.86 48.72
C ASP A 285 6.38 -23.85 47.65
N GLY A 286 7.45 -23.44 46.96
CA GLY A 286 8.02 -24.01 45.72
C GLY A 286 8.55 -25.44 45.83
N SER A 287 7.63 -26.38 46.02
CA SER A 287 7.93 -27.76 46.38
C SER A 287 7.22 -28.78 45.50
N CYS A 288 6.56 -28.41 44.39
CA CYS A 288 5.79 -29.36 43.59
C CYS A 288 6.20 -29.33 42.12
N TRP A 289 6.28 -30.50 41.47
CA TRP A 289 6.51 -30.64 40.03
C TRP A 289 5.64 -31.74 39.44
N LEU A 290 5.42 -31.72 38.12
CA LEU A 290 4.76 -32.82 37.42
C LEU A 290 5.81 -33.81 36.89
N ASP A 291 5.46 -35.09 36.81
CA ASP A 291 6.33 -36.10 36.18
C ASP A 291 5.49 -37.21 35.52
N LEU A 292 6.18 -38.03 34.73
CA LEU A 292 5.67 -39.21 34.04
C LEU A 292 5.15 -40.28 35.02
N PRO A 293 4.33 -41.23 34.54
CA PRO A 293 3.88 -42.36 35.35
C PRO A 293 5.05 -43.18 35.94
N VAL A 294 4.83 -43.77 37.13
CA VAL A 294 5.83 -44.63 37.80
C VAL A 294 6.06 -45.96 37.07
N ASP A 295 5.04 -46.49 36.40
CA ASP A 295 5.15 -47.75 35.65
C ASP A 295 6.02 -47.56 34.39
N ASN A 296 7.10 -48.33 34.26
CA ASN A 296 8.08 -48.15 33.18
C ASN A 296 7.48 -48.36 31.78
N ALA A 297 6.58 -49.33 31.59
CA ALA A 297 5.97 -49.57 30.28
C ALA A 297 5.04 -48.41 29.89
N ASN A 298 4.27 -47.90 30.84
CA ASN A 298 3.41 -46.74 30.65
C ASN A 298 4.23 -45.46 30.49
N LYS A 299 5.33 -45.29 31.23
CA LYS A 299 6.24 -44.15 31.15
C LYS A 299 6.80 -43.99 29.74
N GLU A 300 7.37 -45.05 29.17
CA GLU A 300 7.94 -45.01 27.82
C GLU A 300 6.86 -44.77 26.75
N ARG A 301 5.63 -45.25 26.97
CA ARG A 301 4.50 -44.93 26.10
C ARG A 301 4.07 -43.47 26.20
N VAL A 302 4.02 -42.90 27.41
CA VAL A 302 3.61 -41.50 27.63
C VAL A 302 4.65 -40.53 27.07
N LYS A 303 5.95 -40.83 27.19
CA LYS A 303 7.02 -40.06 26.56
C LYS A 303 6.84 -39.88 25.06
N LYS A 304 6.41 -40.93 24.35
CA LYS A 304 6.17 -40.88 22.89
C LYS A 304 5.02 -39.95 22.49
N GLY A 305 4.19 -39.54 23.44
CA GLY A 305 3.05 -38.68 23.19
C GLY A 305 1.95 -39.32 22.34
N ASN A 306 1.05 -38.48 21.82
CA ASN A 306 -0.09 -38.93 21.04
C ASN A 306 -0.56 -37.83 20.09
N LEU A 307 -0.04 -37.88 18.86
CA LEU A 307 -0.33 -36.87 17.83
C LEU A 307 -1.83 -36.72 17.54
N GLN A 308 -2.62 -37.80 17.65
CA GLN A 308 -4.07 -37.75 17.43
C GLN A 308 -4.80 -36.91 18.49
N SER A 309 -4.33 -36.94 19.75
CA SER A 309 -4.90 -36.15 20.83
C SER A 309 -4.37 -34.71 20.85
N ALA A 310 -3.23 -34.44 20.19
CA ALA A 310 -2.60 -33.13 20.15
C ALA A 310 -3.58 -32.04 19.68
N GLU A 311 -3.49 -30.88 20.32
CA GLU A 311 -4.25 -29.67 20.05
C GLU A 311 -3.37 -28.47 20.41
N SER A 312 -3.58 -27.33 19.74
CA SER A 312 -2.89 -26.10 20.10
C SER A 312 -3.69 -25.33 21.18
N TYR A 313 -3.00 -24.75 22.15
CA TYR A 313 -3.62 -23.94 23.20
C TYR A 313 -3.44 -22.47 22.86
N VAL A 314 -4.54 -21.80 22.54
CA VAL A 314 -4.52 -20.46 21.93
C VAL A 314 -4.72 -19.37 22.97
N HIS A 315 -3.81 -18.39 22.96
CA HIS A 315 -3.92 -17.12 23.69
C HIS A 315 -3.96 -15.96 22.70
N VAL A 316 -5.05 -15.19 22.71
CA VAL A 316 -5.27 -14.04 21.82
C VAL A 316 -5.05 -12.73 22.58
N LYS A 317 -4.16 -11.88 22.07
CA LYS A 317 -3.69 -10.68 22.77
C LYS A 317 -3.75 -9.42 21.89
N PRO A 318 -4.18 -8.28 22.44
CA PRO A 318 -4.02 -6.99 21.77
C PRO A 318 -2.55 -6.59 21.72
N MET A 319 -2.12 -6.05 20.59
CA MET A 319 -0.77 -5.54 20.35
C MET A 319 -0.79 -4.15 19.75
N TYR A 320 0.21 -3.34 20.12
CA TYR A 320 0.40 -1.97 19.64
C TYR A 320 -0.88 -1.11 19.74
N GLY A 321 -1.40 -0.94 20.97
CA GLY A 321 -2.63 -0.19 21.19
C GLY A 321 -3.86 -0.83 20.55
N GLY A 322 -3.82 -2.15 20.31
CA GLY A 322 -4.89 -2.93 19.69
C GLY A 322 -4.95 -2.82 18.16
N THR A 323 -3.97 -2.20 17.50
CA THR A 323 -3.93 -2.15 16.02
C THR A 323 -3.50 -3.47 15.38
N PHE A 324 -2.93 -4.37 16.17
CA PHE A 324 -2.63 -5.75 15.80
C PHE A 324 -3.17 -6.72 16.85
N THR A 325 -3.44 -7.96 16.43
CA THR A 325 -3.75 -9.08 17.30
C THR A 325 -2.66 -10.14 17.19
N ASP A 326 -2.05 -10.50 18.31
CA ASP A 326 -1.15 -11.65 18.41
C ASP A 326 -1.94 -12.88 18.87
N ILE A 327 -1.89 -13.96 18.10
CA ILE A 327 -2.51 -15.25 18.37
C ILE A 327 -1.38 -16.25 18.67
N ALA A 328 -1.08 -16.44 19.95
CA ALA A 328 -0.04 -17.38 20.40
C ALA A 328 -0.62 -18.79 20.48
N MET A 329 -0.05 -19.72 19.74
CA MET A 329 -0.48 -21.11 19.63
C MET A 329 0.54 -22.02 20.31
N TRP A 330 0.22 -22.48 21.51
CA TRP A 330 1.09 -23.32 22.33
C TRP A 330 0.89 -24.80 22.04
N VAL A 331 1.99 -25.56 21.99
CA VAL A 331 2.03 -27.00 21.75
C VAL A 331 2.69 -27.67 22.94
N PHE A 332 2.05 -28.73 23.45
CA PHE A 332 2.52 -29.48 24.60
C PHE A 332 3.15 -30.81 24.18
N TYR A 333 4.35 -31.06 24.68
CA TYR A 333 5.08 -32.31 24.51
C TYR A 333 5.27 -32.97 25.88
N PRO A 334 4.78 -34.20 26.10
CA PRO A 334 5.05 -34.92 27.35
C PRO A 334 6.54 -35.08 27.64
N PHE A 335 7.37 -35.14 26.60
CA PHE A 335 8.81 -35.27 26.68
C PHE A 335 9.47 -34.70 25.41
N ASN A 336 10.67 -34.13 25.49
CA ASN A 336 11.39 -33.53 24.35
C ASN A 336 12.71 -34.21 23.99
N GLY A 337 13.12 -35.30 24.66
CA GLY A 337 14.33 -36.03 24.26
C GLY A 337 15.64 -35.26 24.47
N ALA A 338 16.75 -35.90 24.10
CA ALA A 338 18.09 -35.40 24.40
C ALA A 338 18.59 -34.34 23.41
N GLY A 339 19.22 -33.30 23.94
CA GLY A 339 19.87 -32.26 23.15
C GLY A 339 21.02 -32.77 22.27
N ARG A 340 21.27 -32.06 21.18
CA ARG A 340 22.31 -32.40 20.19
C ARG A 340 23.23 -31.20 19.95
N ALA A 341 24.49 -31.48 19.65
CA ALA A 341 25.49 -30.47 19.32
C ALA A 341 26.31 -30.86 18.09
N LYS A 342 26.95 -29.87 17.48
CA LYS A 342 27.91 -30.01 16.40
C LYS A 342 29.22 -29.36 16.79
N VAL A 343 30.33 -29.99 16.46
CA VAL A 343 31.68 -29.42 16.50
C VAL A 343 32.34 -29.66 15.16
N GLU A 344 32.38 -28.64 14.32
CA GLU A 344 32.89 -28.68 12.94
C GLU A 344 32.16 -29.73 12.09
N PHE A 345 32.78 -30.89 11.87
CA PHE A 345 32.23 -32.01 11.09
C PHE A 345 31.73 -33.18 11.97
N ILE A 346 31.74 -33.02 13.30
CA ILE A 346 31.38 -34.07 14.26
C ILE A 346 30.04 -33.75 14.92
N ASP A 347 29.14 -34.72 14.89
CA ASP A 347 27.83 -34.66 15.54
C ASP A 347 27.84 -35.35 16.90
N ILE A 348 27.28 -34.70 17.91
CA ILE A 348 27.38 -35.10 19.31
C ILE A 348 25.98 -35.19 19.92
N LYS A 349 25.71 -36.30 20.62
CA LYS A 349 24.53 -36.44 21.49
C LYS A 349 24.93 -35.99 22.90
N LEU A 350 24.11 -35.16 23.55
CA LEU A 350 24.43 -34.57 24.86
C LEU A 350 23.92 -35.41 26.05
N GLY A 351 23.73 -36.73 25.87
CA GLY A 351 23.25 -37.60 26.93
C GLY A 351 21.87 -37.18 27.42
N LYS A 352 21.71 -36.93 28.73
CA LYS A 352 20.46 -36.45 29.33
C LYS A 352 20.26 -34.93 29.28
N ALA A 353 21.26 -34.15 28.84
CA ALA A 353 21.14 -32.70 28.82
C ALA A 353 20.12 -32.25 27.77
N GLY A 354 19.24 -31.31 28.14
CA GLY A 354 18.11 -30.86 27.32
C GLY A 354 16.86 -31.75 27.40
N GLU A 355 16.91 -32.89 28.10
CA GLU A 355 15.71 -33.70 28.35
C GLU A 355 14.79 -33.00 29.36
N HIS A 356 13.52 -32.89 29.02
CA HIS A 356 12.50 -32.27 29.84
C HIS A 356 11.20 -33.08 29.76
N VAL A 357 10.54 -33.24 30.90
CA VAL A 357 9.16 -33.72 30.98
C VAL A 357 8.25 -32.49 30.94
N GLY A 358 7.20 -32.55 30.12
CA GLY A 358 6.20 -31.50 30.03
C GLY A 358 6.70 -30.22 29.37
N ASP A 359 7.29 -30.37 28.19
CA ASP A 359 7.84 -29.27 27.39
C ASP A 359 6.76 -28.50 26.61
N TRP A 360 6.98 -27.20 26.43
CA TRP A 360 6.01 -26.25 25.90
C TRP A 360 6.64 -25.34 24.86
N GLU A 361 6.20 -25.45 23.62
CA GLU A 361 6.65 -24.57 22.53
C GLU A 361 5.49 -23.75 21.96
N HIS A 362 5.78 -22.63 21.29
CA HIS A 362 4.74 -21.83 20.67
C HIS A 362 5.13 -21.21 19.34
N VAL A 363 4.12 -20.95 18.53
CA VAL A 363 4.20 -20.11 17.35
C VAL A 363 3.18 -18.98 17.54
N THR A 364 3.55 -17.74 17.24
CA THR A 364 2.63 -16.61 17.39
C THR A 364 2.33 -15.99 16.04
N LEU A 365 1.06 -15.92 15.67
CA LEU A 365 0.59 -15.23 14.48
C LEU A 365 0.31 -13.76 14.81
N ARG A 366 0.78 -12.82 13.99
CA ARG A 366 0.45 -11.39 14.13
C ARG A 366 -0.45 -10.95 12.99
N VAL A 367 -1.69 -10.60 13.32
CA VAL A 367 -2.74 -10.18 12.39
C VAL A 367 -2.98 -8.69 12.51
N SER A 368 -3.13 -7.99 11.38
CA SER A 368 -3.53 -6.58 11.36
C SER A 368 -5.02 -6.46 11.67
N ASN A 369 -5.37 -5.57 12.60
CA ASN A 369 -6.78 -5.31 12.91
C ASN A 369 -7.42 -4.33 11.90
N PHE A 370 -6.65 -3.78 10.95
CA PHE A 370 -7.19 -2.95 9.87
C PHE A 370 -7.90 -3.77 8.78
N ASP A 371 -7.40 -4.97 8.47
CA ASP A 371 -7.89 -5.77 7.33
C ASP A 371 -7.95 -7.28 7.60
N GLY A 372 -7.54 -7.72 8.80
CA GLY A 372 -7.50 -9.13 9.17
C GLY A 372 -6.38 -9.93 8.51
N GLN A 373 -5.42 -9.30 7.83
CA GLN A 373 -4.32 -10.01 7.17
C GLN A 373 -3.24 -10.47 8.16
N LEU A 374 -2.64 -11.65 7.92
CA LEU A 374 -1.44 -12.09 8.63
C LEU A 374 -0.21 -11.33 8.13
N TRP A 375 0.46 -10.65 9.04
CA TRP A 375 1.63 -9.84 8.75
C TRP A 375 2.94 -10.53 9.09
N HIS A 376 3.00 -11.16 10.27
CA HIS A 376 4.21 -11.81 10.73
C HIS A 376 3.89 -13.09 11.49
N VAL A 377 4.84 -14.02 11.50
CA VAL A 377 4.82 -15.20 12.36
C VAL A 377 6.07 -15.23 13.21
N TYR A 378 5.90 -15.36 14.52
CA TYR A 378 6.97 -15.56 15.48
C TYR A 378 7.24 -17.05 15.64
N PHE A 379 8.49 -17.43 15.42
CA PHE A 379 9.00 -18.78 15.63
C PHE A 379 9.79 -18.81 16.96
N SER A 380 9.25 -19.48 17.97
CA SER A 380 9.93 -19.77 19.24
C SER A 380 11.14 -20.66 19.00
N GLN A 381 12.30 -20.22 19.49
CA GLN A 381 13.58 -20.92 19.47
C GLN A 381 14.12 -20.91 20.90
N HIS A 382 13.56 -21.78 21.73
CA HIS A 382 13.87 -21.90 23.16
C HIS A 382 13.45 -20.65 23.97
N ASN A 383 14.41 -19.93 24.56
CA ASN A 383 14.12 -18.73 25.37
C ASN A 383 13.96 -17.45 24.54
N ALA A 384 14.17 -17.52 23.23
CA ALA A 384 14.08 -16.41 22.28
C ALA A 384 13.38 -16.88 21.00
N GLY A 385 13.44 -16.09 19.94
CA GLY A 385 12.80 -16.43 18.67
C GLY A 385 12.86 -15.30 17.67
N LYS A 386 12.24 -15.51 16.52
CA LYS A 386 12.30 -14.56 15.39
C LYS A 386 10.93 -14.32 14.79
N TRP A 387 10.62 -13.05 14.55
CA TRP A 387 9.52 -12.63 13.71
C TRP A 387 9.94 -12.73 12.24
N ILE A 388 9.13 -13.41 11.43
CA ILE A 388 9.32 -13.55 9.99
C ILE A 388 8.12 -12.91 9.28
N ASP A 389 8.39 -12.12 8.24
CA ASP A 389 7.35 -11.51 7.41
C ASP A 389 6.54 -12.60 6.71
N SER A 390 5.22 -12.46 6.66
CA SER A 390 4.34 -13.49 6.11
C SER A 390 4.61 -13.77 4.62
N SER A 391 5.14 -12.77 3.90
CA SER A 391 5.61 -12.87 2.52
C SER A 391 6.80 -13.82 2.30
N GLN A 392 7.50 -14.22 3.37
CA GLN A 392 8.68 -15.11 3.33
C GLN A 392 8.36 -16.55 3.76
N LEU A 393 7.13 -16.83 4.19
CA LEU A 393 6.75 -18.14 4.70
C LEU A 393 6.45 -19.14 3.58
N GLU A 394 6.63 -20.42 3.89
CA GLU A 394 6.11 -21.51 3.07
C GLU A 394 4.64 -21.80 3.42
N PHE A 395 3.84 -22.19 2.44
CA PHE A 395 2.43 -22.54 2.67
C PHE A 395 2.06 -23.85 1.97
N GLN A 396 1.03 -24.48 2.49
CA GLN A 396 0.44 -25.70 1.97
C GLN A 396 -1.05 -25.50 1.68
N SER A 397 -1.52 -26.05 0.55
CA SER A 397 -2.95 -26.15 0.25
C SER A 397 -3.67 -27.06 1.24
N ASP A 398 -4.75 -26.56 1.83
CA ASP A 398 -5.64 -27.29 2.72
C ASP A 398 -6.94 -27.65 1.98
N ALA A 399 -7.06 -28.93 1.63
CA ALA A 399 -8.24 -29.47 0.92
C ALA A 399 -9.41 -29.84 1.87
N SER A 400 -9.25 -29.63 3.19
CA SER A 400 -10.29 -29.95 4.18
C SER A 400 -11.32 -28.82 4.38
N SER A 401 -11.04 -27.64 3.84
CA SER A 401 -11.95 -26.49 3.75
C SER A 401 -12.97 -26.71 2.63
N PHE A 402 -14.23 -26.98 2.97
CA PHE A 402 -15.30 -27.34 2.02
C PHE A 402 -15.78 -26.22 1.08
N ASP A 403 -15.39 -24.96 1.32
CA ASP A 403 -15.88 -23.82 0.55
C ASP A 403 -14.87 -23.27 -0.48
N PHE A 404 -13.56 -23.28 -0.20
CA PHE A 404 -12.47 -22.86 -1.13
C PHE A 404 -11.11 -23.48 -0.73
N PRO A 405 -10.19 -23.77 -1.68
CA PRO A 405 -8.83 -24.19 -1.36
C PRO A 405 -8.05 -23.04 -0.69
N THR A 406 -7.78 -23.17 0.60
CA THR A 406 -6.98 -22.18 1.36
C THR A 406 -5.51 -22.62 1.42
N LYS A 407 -4.58 -21.66 1.47
CA LYS A 407 -3.16 -21.92 1.72
C LYS A 407 -2.84 -21.51 3.14
N ARG A 408 -2.35 -22.45 3.96
CA ARG A 408 -1.99 -22.23 5.37
C ARG A 408 -0.47 -22.28 5.57
N PRO A 409 0.11 -21.50 6.50
CA PRO A 409 1.54 -21.48 6.74
C PRO A 409 2.10 -22.85 7.16
N ILE A 410 3.37 -23.09 6.87
CA ILE A 410 4.12 -24.27 7.35
C ILE A 410 5.07 -23.84 8.47
N VAL A 411 5.16 -24.66 9.52
CA VAL A 411 6.15 -24.56 10.59
C VAL A 411 6.90 -25.89 10.67
N TYR A 412 8.21 -25.83 10.89
CA TYR A 412 9.04 -27.01 11.13
C TYR A 412 9.51 -27.05 12.59
N ALA A 413 9.24 -28.14 13.30
CA ALA A 413 9.78 -28.40 14.63
C ALA A 413 11.16 -29.05 14.52
N SER A 414 12.10 -28.60 15.34
CA SER A 414 13.41 -29.22 15.46
C SER A 414 13.34 -30.57 16.18
N LEU A 415 14.19 -31.51 15.77
CA LEU A 415 14.29 -32.83 16.37
C LEU A 415 14.70 -32.72 17.84
N HIS A 416 13.93 -33.37 18.72
CA HIS A 416 14.01 -33.33 20.18
C HIS A 416 13.73 -31.94 20.77
N GLY A 417 14.52 -30.93 20.40
CA GLY A 417 14.41 -29.59 20.98
C GLY A 417 13.08 -28.87 20.71
N HIS A 418 12.28 -29.32 19.73
CA HIS A 418 10.96 -28.80 19.34
C HIS A 418 10.85 -27.29 19.03
N ALA A 419 11.96 -26.56 19.09
CA ALA A 419 12.07 -25.19 18.59
C ALA A 419 11.54 -25.11 17.15
N SER A 420 10.86 -24.02 16.85
CA SER A 420 10.15 -23.80 15.59
C SER A 420 10.97 -22.99 14.60
N TYR A 421 10.86 -23.34 13.31
CA TYR A 421 11.56 -22.69 12.22
C TYR A 421 10.68 -22.53 10.96
N PRO A 422 10.89 -21.47 10.16
CA PRO A 422 10.13 -21.21 8.93
C PRO A 422 10.50 -22.14 7.77
N HIS A 423 11.68 -22.77 7.82
CA HIS A 423 12.20 -23.63 6.76
C HIS A 423 12.82 -24.91 7.32
N ALA A 424 12.82 -25.96 6.51
CA ALA A 424 13.57 -27.18 6.77
C ALA A 424 15.08 -26.94 6.58
N GLY A 425 15.92 -27.51 7.45
CA GLY A 425 17.37 -27.43 7.31
C GLY A 425 18.16 -27.72 8.59
N LEU A 426 19.47 -27.57 8.46
CA LEU A 426 20.40 -27.60 9.58
C LEU A 426 20.37 -26.23 10.28
N ASN A 427 19.75 -26.13 11.45
CA ASN A 427 19.82 -24.91 12.27
C ASN A 427 20.86 -25.12 13.38
N LEU A 428 21.91 -24.29 13.37
CA LEU A 428 22.99 -24.36 14.35
C LEU A 428 22.94 -23.12 15.24
N LEU A 429 22.69 -23.34 16.53
CA LEU A 429 22.78 -22.32 17.58
C LEU A 429 24.25 -22.20 18.02
N GLY A 430 25.05 -21.51 17.21
CA GLY A 430 26.48 -21.27 17.44
C GLY A 430 27.17 -20.61 16.24
N LYS A 431 28.50 -20.57 16.22
CA LYS A 431 29.30 -19.97 15.12
C LYS A 431 30.43 -20.91 14.69
N ASN A 432 30.89 -20.76 13.45
CA ASN A 432 32.04 -21.49 12.89
C ASN A 432 31.91 -23.02 13.04
N GLY A 433 30.74 -23.57 12.70
CA GLY A 433 30.50 -25.02 12.73
C GLY A 433 30.38 -25.63 14.13
N VAL A 434 30.42 -24.84 15.21
CA VAL A 434 30.28 -25.30 16.60
C VAL A 434 29.01 -24.72 17.23
N GLY A 435 28.14 -25.55 17.80
CA GLY A 435 26.89 -25.10 18.45
C GLY A 435 25.88 -26.21 18.73
N ALA A 436 24.75 -25.86 19.37
CA ALA A 436 23.62 -26.77 19.55
C ALA A 436 22.86 -26.94 18.22
N ARG A 437 22.35 -28.15 17.95
CA ARG A 437 21.66 -28.49 16.70
C ARG A 437 20.15 -28.54 16.88
N ASP A 438 19.47 -27.76 16.05
CA ASP A 438 18.02 -27.74 15.90
C ASP A 438 17.67 -28.17 14.46
N ASP A 439 17.96 -29.42 14.13
CA ASP A 439 17.71 -29.94 12.77
C ASP A 439 16.21 -30.00 12.50
N THR A 440 15.78 -29.43 11.38
CA THR A 440 14.40 -29.48 10.91
C THR A 440 14.30 -30.17 9.56
N ASN A 441 13.25 -30.95 9.33
CA ASN A 441 12.93 -31.47 8.01
C ASN A 441 11.42 -31.66 7.84
N LYS A 442 10.99 -31.93 6.61
CA LYS A 442 9.59 -32.20 6.28
C LYS A 442 9.25 -33.68 6.53
N GLY A 443 9.15 -34.05 7.80
CA GLY A 443 8.82 -35.43 8.21
C GLY A 443 7.37 -35.82 7.89
N ARG A 444 7.05 -37.11 8.11
CA ARG A 444 5.70 -37.65 7.80
C ARG A 444 4.65 -37.29 8.84
N ASN A 445 5.07 -37.01 10.07
CA ASN A 445 4.18 -36.64 11.16
C ASN A 445 3.91 -35.14 11.09
N VAL A 446 2.64 -34.78 10.92
CA VAL A 446 2.19 -33.39 10.81
C VAL A 446 1.05 -33.17 11.80
N MET A 447 1.16 -32.09 12.58
CA MET A 447 0.08 -31.61 13.45
C MET A 447 -0.64 -30.45 12.76
N ASP A 448 -1.96 -30.56 12.65
CA ASP A 448 -2.81 -29.42 12.29
C ASP A 448 -3.00 -28.53 13.54
N MET A 449 -2.33 -27.38 13.57
CA MET A 449 -2.47 -26.43 14.69
C MET A 449 -3.84 -25.74 14.70
N GLY A 450 -4.63 -25.86 13.64
CA GLY A 450 -6.03 -25.42 13.55
C GLY A 450 -7.00 -26.31 14.33
N LYS A 451 -6.54 -27.46 14.85
CA LYS A 451 -7.20 -28.15 15.95
C LYS A 451 -6.77 -27.50 17.27
N TYR A 452 -7.56 -26.56 17.77
CA TYR A 452 -7.19 -25.72 18.92
C TYR A 452 -8.20 -25.71 20.05
N VAL A 453 -7.73 -25.25 21.21
CA VAL A 453 -8.54 -24.85 22.36
C VAL A 453 -8.20 -23.39 22.68
N LEU A 454 -9.19 -22.50 22.59
CA LEU A 454 -9.03 -21.11 23.03
C LEU A 454 -9.00 -21.08 24.56
N VAL A 455 -7.81 -20.86 25.12
CA VAL A 455 -7.58 -20.93 26.57
C VAL A 455 -7.56 -19.56 27.24
N CYS A 456 -7.23 -18.50 26.50
CA CYS A 456 -7.20 -17.14 27.05
C CYS A 456 -7.45 -16.08 25.96
N ALA A 457 -8.32 -15.12 26.27
CA ALA A 457 -8.54 -13.88 25.51
C ALA A 457 -9.24 -12.88 26.45
N GLU A 458 -8.45 -12.07 27.16
CA GLU A 458 -8.92 -11.32 28.34
C GLU A 458 -10.07 -10.36 28.02
N TYR A 459 -10.10 -9.81 26.80
CA TYR A 459 -11.12 -8.87 26.33
C TYR A 459 -12.47 -9.53 26.01
N LEU A 460 -12.54 -10.86 25.89
CA LEU A 460 -13.79 -11.61 25.67
C LEU A 460 -14.49 -12.01 26.98
N GLY A 461 -13.91 -11.68 28.14
CA GLY A 461 -14.51 -11.93 29.44
C GLY A 461 -14.89 -13.41 29.66
N SER A 462 -16.16 -13.67 29.99
CA SER A 462 -16.64 -15.02 30.33
C SER A 462 -16.83 -15.97 29.14
N GLU A 463 -16.66 -15.51 27.89
CA GLU A 463 -16.79 -16.38 26.70
C GLU A 463 -15.64 -17.40 26.57
N VAL A 464 -14.52 -17.13 27.26
CA VAL A 464 -13.34 -17.99 27.31
C VAL A 464 -13.13 -18.43 28.75
N LYS A 465 -13.14 -19.76 28.97
CA LYS A 465 -12.91 -20.34 30.29
C LYS A 465 -11.52 -20.94 30.35
N GLU A 466 -10.66 -20.32 31.16
CA GLU A 466 -9.31 -20.85 31.39
C GLU A 466 -9.38 -22.25 32.04
N PRO A 467 -8.58 -23.22 31.58
CA PRO A 467 -8.48 -24.51 32.23
C PRO A 467 -7.66 -24.41 33.53
N ALA A 468 -7.97 -25.25 34.53
CA ALA A 468 -7.34 -25.16 35.85
C ALA A 468 -5.82 -25.42 35.81
N TRP A 469 -5.36 -26.28 34.89
CA TRP A 469 -3.93 -26.52 34.68
C TRP A 469 -3.16 -25.29 34.17
N LEU A 470 -3.82 -24.33 33.51
CA LEU A 470 -3.13 -23.14 33.00
C LEU A 470 -2.69 -22.22 34.15
N ASN A 471 -3.35 -22.32 35.30
CA ASN A 471 -3.04 -21.58 36.53
C ASN A 471 -2.06 -22.34 37.45
N TYR A 472 -1.38 -23.37 36.93
CA TYR A 472 -0.29 -24.05 37.62
C TYR A 472 1.05 -23.37 37.30
N PHE A 473 1.54 -22.56 38.23
CA PHE A 473 2.74 -21.71 38.10
C PHE A 473 4.03 -22.38 38.62
N ARG A 474 4.14 -23.71 38.50
CA ARG A 474 5.28 -24.51 38.99
C ARG A 474 5.83 -25.39 37.86
N GLU A 475 6.83 -26.21 38.16
CA GLU A 475 7.53 -27.02 37.18
C GLU A 475 6.62 -28.14 36.64
N TRP A 476 6.57 -28.26 35.32
CA TRP A 476 5.88 -29.31 34.56
C TRP A 476 6.74 -30.57 34.38
N GLY A 477 7.99 -30.54 34.84
CA GLY A 477 8.92 -31.66 34.87
C GLY A 477 9.78 -31.65 36.15
N PRO A 478 10.43 -32.77 36.49
CA PRO A 478 11.40 -32.81 37.58
C PRO A 478 12.67 -32.05 37.23
N HIS A 479 13.42 -31.64 38.27
CA HIS A 479 14.83 -31.29 38.11
C HIS A 479 15.62 -32.53 37.65
N ILE A 480 16.39 -32.41 36.57
CA ILE A 480 17.21 -33.50 36.07
C ILE A 480 18.66 -33.28 36.50
N ASP A 481 19.11 -34.11 37.44
CA ASP A 481 20.52 -34.22 37.80
C ASP A 481 21.28 -34.99 36.71
N PHE A 482 22.24 -34.33 36.07
CA PHE A 482 23.23 -34.97 35.23
C PHE A 482 24.62 -34.41 35.51
N ASP A 483 25.62 -35.30 35.51
CA ASP A 483 27.01 -34.89 35.61
C ASP A 483 27.47 -34.45 34.21
N LEU A 484 27.32 -33.16 33.94
CA LEU A 484 27.76 -32.53 32.69
C LEU A 484 29.24 -32.84 32.40
N ASP A 485 30.07 -33.06 33.43
CA ASP A 485 31.49 -33.40 33.31
C ASP A 485 31.70 -34.85 32.80
N ILE A 486 30.82 -35.80 33.16
CA ILE A 486 30.84 -37.18 32.62
C ILE A 486 30.34 -37.22 31.17
N GLU A 487 29.23 -36.53 30.88
CA GLU A 487 28.67 -36.48 29.52
C GLU A 487 29.65 -35.79 28.56
N LEU A 488 30.19 -34.63 28.94
CA LEU A 488 31.19 -33.91 28.14
C LEU A 488 32.53 -34.69 28.03
N LYS A 489 32.93 -35.51 29.01
CA LYS A 489 34.08 -36.44 28.87
C LYS A 489 33.83 -37.55 27.84
N ASN A 490 32.58 -38.01 27.69
CA ASN A 490 32.24 -38.96 26.64
C ASN A 490 32.29 -38.31 25.25
N VAL A 491 31.91 -37.03 25.16
CA VAL A 491 32.09 -36.21 23.96
C VAL A 491 33.57 -35.98 23.64
N ALA A 492 34.40 -35.65 24.64
CA ALA A 492 35.84 -35.47 24.46
C ALA A 492 36.53 -36.72 23.88
N LYS A 493 36.08 -37.93 24.23
CA LYS A 493 36.59 -39.18 23.65
C LYS A 493 36.30 -39.35 22.15
N ALA A 494 35.27 -38.67 21.63
CA ALA A 494 34.90 -38.72 20.21
C ALA A 494 35.64 -37.69 19.34
N LEU A 495 36.39 -36.76 19.96
CA LEU A 495 37.12 -35.68 19.26
C LEU A 495 38.60 -36.07 18.98
N PRO A 496 39.15 -35.76 17.79
CA PRO A 496 40.54 -36.06 17.46
C PRO A 496 41.53 -35.00 17.96
N GLY A 497 42.62 -35.44 18.63
CA GLY A 497 43.84 -34.65 18.90
C GLY A 497 43.60 -33.25 19.48
N LYS A 498 44.10 -32.20 18.79
CA LYS A 498 44.04 -30.81 19.26
C LYS A 498 42.62 -30.28 19.56
N LEU A 499 41.59 -30.83 18.90
CA LEU A 499 40.19 -30.47 19.17
C LEU A 499 39.71 -31.00 20.52
N ARG A 500 40.18 -32.20 20.91
CA ARG A 500 39.93 -32.77 22.22
C ARG A 500 40.62 -31.97 23.33
N ASP A 501 41.87 -31.57 23.13
CA ASP A 501 42.60 -30.79 24.14
C ASP A 501 41.98 -29.40 24.35
N GLY A 502 41.51 -28.76 23.27
CA GLY A 502 40.74 -27.51 23.35
C GLY A 502 39.42 -27.69 24.09
N PHE A 503 38.65 -28.72 23.72
CA PHE A 503 37.37 -29.05 24.35
C PHE A 503 37.50 -29.44 25.84
N GLU A 504 38.54 -30.20 26.22
CA GLU A 504 38.78 -30.57 27.62
C GLU A 504 39.20 -29.37 28.50
N ASN A 505 39.90 -28.37 27.95
CA ASN A 505 40.21 -27.12 28.67
C ASN A 505 38.98 -26.24 28.87
N ILE A 506 38.07 -26.25 27.89
CA ILE A 506 36.76 -25.60 27.98
C ILE A 506 35.93 -26.21 29.10
N ILE A 507 35.82 -27.54 29.16
CA ILE A 507 35.08 -28.26 30.21
C ILE A 507 35.62 -27.89 31.61
N ARG A 508 36.94 -27.78 31.76
CA ARG A 508 37.59 -27.39 33.04
C ARG A 508 37.34 -25.94 33.45
N SER A 509 36.90 -25.09 32.52
CA SER A 509 36.59 -23.68 32.77
C SER A 509 35.15 -23.44 33.22
N LEU A 510 34.30 -24.46 33.17
CA LEU A 510 32.89 -24.35 33.55
C LEU A 510 32.75 -24.28 35.08
N PRO A 511 31.88 -23.41 35.61
CA PRO A 511 31.61 -23.35 37.04
C PRO A 511 31.06 -24.69 37.54
N LYS A 512 31.52 -25.13 38.72
CA LYS A 512 31.09 -26.41 39.33
C LYS A 512 29.59 -26.45 39.66
N GLU A 513 28.90 -25.31 39.59
CA GLU A 513 27.46 -25.19 39.80
C GLU A 513 26.60 -25.57 38.56
N ALA A 514 27.18 -25.96 37.41
CA ALA A 514 26.45 -26.34 36.19
C ALA A 514 25.89 -27.79 36.20
N LEU A 515 25.51 -28.30 37.37
CA LEU A 515 25.07 -29.69 37.59
C LEU A 515 23.54 -29.75 37.65
N GLY A 516 22.90 -29.90 36.50
CA GLY A 516 21.46 -30.17 36.38
C GLY A 516 20.64 -29.05 35.76
N GLU A 517 19.46 -29.41 35.26
CA GLU A 517 18.49 -28.51 34.65
C GLU A 517 17.18 -28.55 35.46
N GLU A 518 16.66 -27.37 35.82
CA GLU A 518 15.32 -27.23 36.39
C GLU A 518 14.26 -27.65 35.37
N GLY A 519 13.13 -28.20 35.85
CA GLY A 519 12.04 -28.60 34.98
C GLY A 519 11.39 -27.40 34.26
N PRO A 520 10.79 -27.61 33.07
CA PRO A 520 10.14 -26.54 32.33
C PRO A 520 8.95 -25.99 33.10
N THR A 521 8.66 -24.70 32.97
CA THR A 521 7.47 -24.07 33.55
C THR A 521 6.32 -24.03 32.56
N GLY A 522 5.09 -23.92 33.08
CA GLY A 522 3.90 -23.76 32.26
C GLY A 522 3.86 -22.44 31.47
N PRO A 523 2.93 -22.31 30.51
CA PRO A 523 2.89 -21.15 29.61
C PRO A 523 2.83 -19.79 30.31
N LYS A 524 2.06 -19.64 31.40
CA LYS A 524 1.90 -18.34 32.13
C LYS A 524 3.18 -17.81 32.80
N GLU A 525 4.15 -18.69 33.08
CA GLU A 525 5.45 -18.33 33.67
C GLU A 525 6.52 -18.00 32.61
N LYS A 526 6.23 -18.28 31.32
CA LYS A 526 7.12 -17.88 30.22
C LYS A 526 6.90 -16.41 29.89
N GLY A 527 7.99 -15.63 29.77
CA GLY A 527 7.95 -14.17 29.57
C GLY A 527 7.13 -13.70 28.36
N ASN A 528 6.99 -14.56 27.34
CA ASN A 528 6.21 -14.30 26.13
C ASN A 528 4.69 -14.39 26.35
N TRP A 529 4.22 -14.86 27.51
CA TRP A 529 2.79 -14.93 27.82
C TRP A 529 2.15 -13.55 27.93
N ASN A 530 2.70 -12.66 28.77
CA ASN A 530 2.12 -11.33 29.08
C ASN A 530 2.87 -10.12 28.45
N GLU A 531 4.06 -10.32 27.88
CA GLU A 531 4.93 -9.24 27.37
C GLU A 531 5.33 -8.16 28.42
N MET A 532 5.53 -8.56 29.68
CA MET A 532 6.36 -7.84 30.65
C MET A 532 7.16 -8.86 31.48
N GLY A 533 8.48 -8.87 31.34
CA GLY A 533 9.36 -9.63 32.23
C GLY A 533 10.67 -10.06 31.59
N MET A 534 11.77 -9.40 31.95
CA MET A 534 13.10 -9.99 31.93
C MET A 534 13.03 -11.35 32.62
N ASN A 535 13.30 -12.45 31.92
CA ASN A 535 13.49 -13.73 32.57
C ASN A 535 14.99 -13.98 32.80
N VAL A 536 15.36 -14.12 34.07
CA VAL A 536 16.64 -14.69 34.50
C VAL A 536 16.43 -16.21 34.49
N GLY A 537 16.36 -16.80 33.29
CA GLY A 537 16.30 -18.24 33.07
C GLY A 537 17.69 -18.75 32.70
N ILE A 538 18.25 -19.59 33.56
CA ILE A 538 19.65 -20.01 33.60
C ILE A 538 20.03 -20.80 32.34
N LEU A 539 21.01 -20.29 31.61
CA LEU A 539 21.55 -20.84 30.37
C LEU A 539 22.81 -21.65 30.72
N CYS A 540 22.67 -22.86 31.29
CA CYS A 540 23.84 -23.64 31.72
C CYS A 540 24.61 -24.32 30.58
N VAL A 541 24.06 -24.45 29.35
CA VAL A 541 24.78 -25.09 28.23
C VAL A 541 25.28 -24.09 27.18
N CYS A 542 24.48 -23.08 26.82
CA CYS A 542 24.89 -22.10 25.81
C CYS A 542 25.87 -21.03 26.35
N VAL A 543 25.82 -20.67 27.65
CA VAL A 543 26.86 -19.79 28.27
C VAL A 543 28.18 -20.54 28.36
N VAL A 544 28.11 -21.83 28.68
CA VAL A 544 29.25 -22.74 28.76
C VAL A 544 29.98 -22.85 27.41
N LEU A 545 29.23 -22.98 26.31
CA LEU A 545 29.78 -22.94 24.94
C LEU A 545 30.24 -21.54 24.50
N PHE A 546 29.64 -20.46 25.02
CA PHE A 546 30.10 -19.09 24.71
C PHE A 546 31.41 -18.73 25.42
N ILE A 547 31.53 -19.05 26.71
CA ILE A 547 32.76 -18.84 27.51
C ILE A 547 33.92 -19.66 26.94
N ALA A 548 33.61 -20.86 26.43
CA ALA A 548 34.55 -21.72 25.74
C ALA A 548 35.24 -21.06 24.54
N MET A 549 34.48 -20.25 23.79
CA MET A 549 34.90 -19.65 22.53
C MET A 549 35.79 -18.42 22.73
N GLU A 550 35.56 -17.62 23.79
CA GLU A 550 36.44 -16.52 24.17
C GLU A 550 37.83 -17.00 24.62
N ALA A 551 37.90 -18.18 25.24
CA ALA A 551 39.15 -18.79 25.68
C ALA A 551 40.07 -19.27 24.53
N MET A 552 39.56 -19.38 23.29
CA MET A 552 40.31 -19.92 22.16
C MET A 552 41.24 -18.93 21.44
N GLY A 553 41.23 -17.63 21.76
CA GLY A 553 42.23 -16.64 21.31
C GLY A 553 42.84 -16.85 19.91
N VAL A 554 42.09 -16.56 18.85
CA VAL A 554 42.59 -16.53 17.45
C VAL A 554 42.29 -15.14 16.84
N PRO A 555 43.17 -14.54 16.03
CA PRO A 555 43.28 -13.09 15.87
C PRO A 555 42.04 -12.43 15.25
N THR A 556 41.79 -11.22 15.74
CA THR A 556 40.70 -10.31 15.36
C THR A 556 40.88 -9.72 13.96
N ALA A 557 39.83 -9.85 13.14
CA ALA A 557 39.42 -8.84 12.17
C ALA A 557 37.94 -8.51 12.45
N ALA A 558 37.64 -7.21 12.57
CA ALA A 558 36.49 -6.57 13.24
C ALA A 558 35.11 -6.70 12.54
N PRO A 559 34.00 -6.12 13.07
CA PRO A 559 33.77 -5.57 14.42
C PRO A 559 32.62 -6.27 15.19
N THR A 560 32.77 -6.25 16.51
CA THR A 560 31.78 -6.58 17.53
C THR A 560 30.90 -5.36 17.81
N ASP A 561 29.58 -5.52 17.77
CA ASP A 561 28.63 -4.74 18.58
C ASP A 561 27.41 -5.61 18.92
N GLN A 562 26.83 -5.34 20.09
CA GLN A 562 25.67 -5.98 20.75
C GLN A 562 25.96 -7.11 21.75
N ILE A 563 26.47 -6.73 22.94
CA ILE A 563 25.92 -7.19 24.22
C ILE A 563 25.94 -5.98 25.17
N SER A 564 24.78 -5.36 25.43
CA SER A 564 24.64 -4.42 26.54
C SER A 564 24.42 -5.21 27.84
N GLU A 565 25.48 -5.43 28.60
CA GLU A 565 25.37 -6.00 29.96
C GLU A 565 24.70 -4.98 30.90
N ASN A 566 23.46 -5.24 31.28
CA ASN A 566 22.81 -4.65 32.46
C ASN A 566 23.44 -5.25 33.74
N LYS A 567 24.60 -4.74 34.17
CA LYS A 567 25.18 -5.08 35.48
C LYS A 567 24.62 -4.14 36.55
N ASN A 568 23.51 -4.52 37.20
CA ASN A 568 23.08 -3.86 38.43
C ASN A 568 22.14 -4.67 39.33
N VAL A 569 22.51 -5.87 39.80
CA VAL A 569 21.99 -6.41 41.07
C VAL A 569 23.05 -7.30 41.73
N LEU A 570 23.29 -7.07 43.04
CA LEU A 570 24.15 -7.79 44.01
C LEU A 570 25.43 -7.06 44.44
N LYS A 571 25.29 -6.08 45.36
CA LYS A 571 26.30 -5.88 46.41
C LYS A 571 25.66 -5.74 47.78
N LYS A 572 25.71 -6.85 48.54
CA LYS A 572 25.52 -6.88 49.99
C LYS A 572 26.72 -6.23 50.67
N LYS A 573 26.42 -5.43 51.70
CA LYS A 573 27.28 -4.68 52.62
C LYS A 573 28.65 -5.31 52.94
N ARG A 574 29.71 -4.50 52.89
CA ARG A 574 30.79 -4.47 53.90
C ARG A 574 31.52 -3.12 53.90
N SER A 575 32.03 -2.77 55.07
CA SER A 575 32.31 -1.45 55.63
C SER A 575 33.77 -0.96 55.49
N VAL A 576 33.92 0.37 55.38
CA VAL A 576 34.92 1.27 56.02
C VAL A 576 36.41 1.10 55.66
N SER A 577 37.03 2.11 55.01
CA SER A 577 37.93 3.10 55.65
C SER A 577 38.68 4.03 54.66
N ARG A 578 39.05 5.21 55.20
CA ARG A 578 39.76 6.41 54.69
C ARG A 578 40.92 6.15 53.69
N SER A 579 41.28 7.07 52.79
CA SER A 579 42.06 8.31 53.07
C SER A 579 42.34 9.05 51.74
N ARG A 580 42.24 10.40 51.71
CA ARG A 580 43.32 11.40 51.47
C ARG A 580 44.04 11.29 50.10
N SER A 581 44.33 12.34 49.34
CA SER A 581 44.06 13.78 49.35
C SER A 581 44.82 14.43 48.17
N ARG A 582 44.15 15.29 47.40
CA ARG A 582 44.59 16.65 46.96
C ARG A 582 45.84 16.84 46.04
N PRO A 583 46.07 18.05 45.45
CA PRO A 583 45.23 18.80 44.49
C PRO A 583 46.10 19.58 43.44
N ILE A 584 45.54 20.67 42.88
CA ILE A 584 46.14 21.89 42.26
C ILE A 584 45.99 21.93 40.74
N ASP A 585 45.16 22.78 40.12
CA ASP A 585 45.00 24.26 40.09
C ASP A 585 45.57 24.80 38.78
N HIS A 586 44.75 25.41 37.93
CA HIS A 586 44.78 26.87 37.76
C HIS A 586 43.71 27.38 36.81
N THR A 587 43.33 28.61 37.10
CA THR A 587 42.10 29.35 36.85
C THR A 587 42.23 30.33 35.67
N PHE A 588 41.06 30.78 35.20
CA PHE A 588 40.73 32.14 34.70
C PHE A 588 41.24 32.56 33.29
N LYS A 589 40.56 33.39 32.47
CA LYS A 589 39.36 34.26 32.61
C LYS A 589 38.91 34.73 31.20
N LEU A 590 37.61 34.97 31.01
CA LEU A 590 36.97 35.75 29.92
C LEU A 590 37.21 37.27 30.12
N PRO A 591 37.12 38.15 29.09
CA PRO A 591 35.82 38.70 28.63
C PRO A 591 35.68 39.19 27.14
N ILE A 592 34.44 39.12 26.62
CA ILE A 592 33.56 40.15 25.97
C ILE A 592 34.29 41.44 25.45
N ALA A 593 34.07 42.08 24.28
CA ALA A 593 32.90 42.33 23.42
C ALA A 593 33.28 42.99 22.05
N GLN A 594 32.26 43.11 21.17
CA GLN A 594 31.93 44.22 20.23
C GLN A 594 32.56 44.32 18.80
N THR A 595 31.64 44.17 17.82
CA THR A 595 31.34 45.01 16.62
C THR A 595 32.45 45.44 15.66
N SER A 596 32.25 45.17 14.36
CA SER A 596 31.86 46.16 13.32
C SER A 596 32.25 45.73 11.90
N SER A 597 31.55 46.34 10.94
CA SER A 597 31.38 46.11 9.51
C SER A 597 32.49 46.65 8.59
N SER A 598 32.28 46.49 7.27
CA SER A 598 32.85 47.19 6.08
C SER A 598 34.13 46.56 5.48
N GLU A 599 34.42 46.52 4.17
CA GLU A 599 33.79 46.93 2.89
C GLU A 599 34.71 46.50 1.71
N GLY A 600 34.20 46.50 0.45
CA GLY A 600 34.97 46.60 -0.82
C GLY A 600 34.98 45.32 -1.70
N ILE A 601 34.16 45.12 -2.75
CA ILE A 601 33.98 45.80 -4.08
C ILE A 601 35.26 45.64 -4.95
N VAL A 602 35.29 45.03 -6.15
CA VAL A 602 34.80 45.50 -7.48
C VAL A 602 34.60 44.33 -8.49
N TYR A 603 33.58 44.53 -9.34
CA TYR A 603 33.09 43.85 -10.55
C TYR A 603 34.06 43.44 -11.67
N VAL A 604 33.69 42.37 -12.41
CA VAL A 604 33.62 42.38 -13.89
C VAL A 604 32.33 41.65 -14.34
N ILE A 605 31.56 42.35 -15.17
CA ILE A 605 30.31 41.92 -15.83
C ILE A 605 30.66 41.17 -17.12
N LEU A 606 30.05 40.01 -17.36
CA LEU A 606 29.69 39.54 -18.69
C LEU A 606 28.28 38.93 -18.63
N ILE A 607 27.36 39.57 -19.34
CA ILE A 607 25.98 39.16 -19.60
C ILE A 607 26.00 38.28 -20.85
N PHE A 608 25.33 37.12 -20.85
CA PHE A 608 24.31 36.74 -21.85
C PHE A 608 23.59 35.42 -21.49
N CYS A 609 22.25 35.52 -21.43
CA CYS A 609 21.18 34.51 -21.48
C CYS A 609 21.08 33.40 -20.40
N PRO A 610 19.91 33.30 -19.72
CA PRO A 610 19.59 32.19 -18.85
C PRO A 610 18.89 31.07 -19.65
N LEU A 611 19.45 29.87 -19.63
CA LEU A 611 18.69 28.63 -19.79
C LEU A 611 18.12 28.29 -18.41
N VAL A 612 16.97 28.89 -18.08
CA VAL A 612 16.15 28.43 -16.95
C VAL A 612 15.47 27.16 -17.43
N VAL A 613 16.04 26.00 -17.08
CA VAL A 613 15.28 24.76 -17.01
C VAL A 613 14.61 24.77 -15.63
N HIS A 614 13.36 25.22 -15.57
CA HIS A 614 12.49 24.98 -14.43
C HIS A 614 12.13 23.49 -14.43
N ASP A 615 12.89 22.66 -13.69
CA ASP A 615 12.46 21.32 -13.32
C ASP A 615 11.51 21.42 -12.12
N SER A 616 10.26 21.79 -12.40
CA SER A 616 9.16 21.87 -11.44
C SER A 616 8.58 20.48 -11.17
N LYS A 617 9.31 19.60 -10.48
CA LYS A 617 8.75 18.32 -10.03
C LYS A 617 7.95 18.50 -8.74
N CYS A 618 6.71 18.95 -8.91
CA CYS A 618 5.69 18.96 -7.87
C CYS A 618 5.32 17.50 -7.54
N ARG A 619 5.46 17.08 -6.28
CA ARG A 619 5.11 15.72 -5.83
C ARG A 619 3.61 15.62 -5.57
N LEU A 620 3.03 14.63 -6.22
CA LEU A 620 1.63 14.31 -6.32
C LEU A 620 0.96 13.99 -4.97
N THR A 621 -0.02 14.80 -4.57
CA THR A 621 -1.03 14.43 -3.57
C THR A 621 -2.33 14.22 -4.34
N VAL A 622 -2.68 12.95 -4.63
CA VAL A 622 -3.98 12.63 -5.23
C VAL A 622 -5.03 13.01 -4.22
N ALA A 623 -5.80 14.05 -4.51
CA ALA A 623 -6.97 14.39 -3.73
C ALA A 623 -7.87 13.13 -3.68
N SER A 624 -8.41 12.85 -2.50
CA SER A 624 -9.53 11.94 -2.29
C SER A 624 -10.64 12.78 -1.67
N VAL A 625 -11.87 12.30 -1.50
CA VAL A 625 -13.00 13.16 -1.08
C VAL A 625 -13.65 12.69 0.22
N GLU A 626 -14.05 13.61 1.10
CA GLU A 626 -14.89 13.30 2.27
C GLU A 626 -16.36 13.19 1.88
N LEU A 627 -16.95 12.03 2.10
CA LEU A 627 -18.35 11.81 1.82
C LEU A 627 -18.99 11.48 3.16
N GLN A 628 -19.90 12.34 3.63
CA GLN A 628 -20.77 11.97 4.73
C GLN A 628 -21.56 10.74 4.28
N ASN A 629 -21.55 9.69 5.10
CA ASN A 629 -22.16 8.41 4.76
C ASN A 629 -23.69 8.54 4.91
N THR A 630 -24.33 9.17 3.92
CA THR A 630 -25.77 9.40 3.84
C THR A 630 -26.37 8.47 2.77
N GLY A 631 -26.41 7.17 3.07
CA GLY A 631 -27.38 6.23 2.46
C GLY A 631 -27.14 5.67 1.05
N THR A 632 -26.07 6.01 0.33
CA THR A 632 -25.74 5.44 -1.00
C THR A 632 -24.63 4.37 -0.96
N SER A 633 -24.51 3.51 -1.99
CA SER A 633 -23.42 2.53 -2.06
C SER A 633 -22.09 3.07 -2.64
N PHE A 634 -22.02 4.37 -2.94
CA PHE A 634 -20.82 5.07 -3.42
C PHE A 634 -19.70 5.12 -2.35
N ALA A 635 -18.45 4.95 -2.80
CA ALA A 635 -17.23 4.97 -1.99
C ALA A 635 -17.19 3.95 -0.82
N ASN A 636 -17.87 2.81 -0.96
CA ASN A 636 -17.95 1.75 0.06
C ASN A 636 -16.91 0.63 -0.08
N THR A 637 -15.88 0.81 -0.90
CA THR A 637 -14.78 -0.14 -1.20
C THR A 637 -15.18 -1.44 -1.91
N VAL A 638 -16.47 -1.77 -1.90
CA VAL A 638 -17.05 -2.96 -2.51
C VAL A 638 -18.30 -2.55 -3.28
N ILE A 639 -18.46 -3.09 -4.49
CA ILE A 639 -19.67 -2.95 -5.30
C ILE A 639 -20.23 -4.35 -5.60
N ASP A 640 -21.54 -4.52 -5.47
CA ASP A 640 -22.24 -5.73 -5.93
C ASP A 640 -22.68 -5.56 -7.38
N LEU A 641 -22.23 -6.45 -8.26
CA LEU A 641 -22.58 -6.50 -9.68
C LEU A 641 -23.75 -7.44 -9.99
N GLY A 642 -24.43 -7.96 -8.97
CA GLY A 642 -25.53 -8.90 -9.08
C GLY A 642 -25.08 -10.32 -8.76
N GLU A 643 -24.86 -10.59 -7.48
CA GLU A 643 -24.30 -11.84 -6.92
C GLU A 643 -22.75 -11.94 -6.99
N LEU A 644 -22.08 -10.90 -7.47
CA LEU A 644 -20.63 -10.82 -7.55
C LEU A 644 -20.15 -9.51 -6.93
N HIS A 645 -19.56 -9.62 -5.74
CA HIS A 645 -18.88 -8.49 -5.11
C HIS A 645 -17.55 -8.24 -5.82
N VAL A 646 -17.26 -6.97 -6.10
CA VAL A 646 -15.96 -6.53 -6.63
C VAL A 646 -15.33 -5.48 -5.74
N MET A 647 -14.02 -5.54 -5.61
CA MET A 647 -13.20 -4.53 -4.95
C MET A 647 -12.02 -4.12 -5.82
N GLN A 648 -11.53 -2.90 -5.63
CA GLN A 648 -10.34 -2.41 -6.31
C GLN A 648 -9.08 -2.92 -5.61
N ALA A 649 -8.22 -3.65 -6.32
CA ALA A 649 -6.88 -4.01 -5.88
C ALA A 649 -5.87 -3.11 -6.59
N SER A 650 -5.25 -2.19 -5.85
CA SER A 650 -4.21 -1.26 -6.34
C SER A 650 -2.83 -1.53 -5.74
N THR A 651 -2.70 -2.57 -4.91
CA THR A 651 -1.43 -3.06 -4.37
C THR A 651 -0.94 -4.22 -5.22
N PHE A 652 0.32 -4.17 -5.61
CA PHE A 652 0.87 -5.03 -6.64
C PHE A 652 2.26 -5.56 -6.29
N SER A 653 2.50 -6.82 -6.63
CA SER A 653 3.86 -7.37 -6.72
C SER A 653 4.29 -7.40 -8.17
N LYS A 654 5.44 -6.78 -8.49
CA LYS A 654 6.02 -6.85 -9.83
C LYS A 654 6.43 -8.29 -10.12
N VAL A 655 5.98 -8.83 -11.25
CA VAL A 655 6.34 -10.16 -11.73
C VAL A 655 7.42 -10.07 -12.81
N TRP A 656 7.33 -9.06 -13.67
CA TRP A 656 8.21 -8.91 -14.83
C TRP A 656 8.34 -7.44 -15.25
N GLY A 657 9.43 -7.10 -15.91
CA GLY A 657 9.59 -5.86 -16.64
C GLY A 657 10.53 -6.01 -17.83
N ALA A 658 10.20 -5.31 -18.91
CA ALA A 658 11.13 -4.93 -19.99
C ALA A 658 11.49 -3.45 -19.84
N TYR A 659 12.69 -3.09 -20.26
CA TYR A 659 13.26 -1.74 -20.12
C TYR A 659 13.47 -1.01 -21.45
N GLU A 660 13.03 -1.63 -22.54
CA GLU A 660 13.09 -1.14 -23.92
C GLU A 660 11.76 -1.42 -24.63
N SER A 661 11.55 -0.80 -25.79
CA SER A 661 10.30 -0.83 -26.57
C SER A 661 9.10 -0.19 -25.84
N GLY A 662 7.92 -0.18 -26.47
CA GLY A 662 6.74 0.49 -25.90
C GLY A 662 6.77 2.02 -26.01
N PRO A 663 5.84 2.72 -25.34
CA PRO A 663 5.84 4.18 -25.27
C PRO A 663 7.15 4.76 -24.73
N ASP A 664 7.68 5.76 -25.43
CA ASP A 664 8.96 6.42 -25.13
C ASP A 664 10.18 5.50 -25.02
N ASP A 665 10.09 4.27 -25.54
CA ASP A 665 11.14 3.26 -25.49
C ASP A 665 11.59 2.89 -24.05
N GLN A 666 10.70 3.04 -23.07
CA GLN A 666 11.01 2.75 -21.64
C GLN A 666 10.56 1.36 -21.17
N GLY A 667 9.93 0.59 -22.05
CA GLY A 667 9.39 -0.73 -21.74
C GLY A 667 8.10 -0.69 -20.91
N ALA A 668 7.76 -1.84 -20.33
CA ALA A 668 6.59 -2.01 -19.48
C ALA A 668 6.84 -3.05 -18.40
N SER A 669 6.01 -3.01 -17.36
CA SER A 669 6.06 -3.95 -16.25
C SER A 669 4.72 -4.64 -16.07
N VAL A 670 4.78 -5.92 -15.72
CA VAL A 670 3.62 -6.77 -15.42
C VAL A 670 3.61 -7.09 -13.93
N TYR A 671 2.42 -7.00 -13.35
CA TYR A 671 2.19 -7.09 -11.92
C TYR A 671 1.05 -8.05 -11.59
N GLU A 672 1.11 -8.64 -10.41
CA GLU A 672 0.01 -9.39 -9.82
C GLU A 672 -0.59 -8.61 -8.65
N PRO A 673 -1.92 -8.52 -8.54
CA PRO A 673 -2.55 -7.89 -7.40
C PRO A 673 -2.23 -8.71 -6.14
N THR A 674 -1.90 -8.01 -5.05
CA THR A 674 -1.54 -8.62 -3.75
C THR A 674 -2.30 -7.96 -2.61
N GLY A 675 -2.33 -8.62 -1.46
CA GLY A 675 -3.08 -8.15 -0.29
C GLY A 675 -4.60 -8.13 -0.51
N LEU A 676 -5.12 -9.07 -1.30
CA LEU A 676 -6.57 -9.19 -1.55
C LEU A 676 -7.33 -9.50 -0.24
N ARG A 677 -8.54 -8.94 -0.11
CA ARG A 677 -9.45 -9.24 1.01
C ARG A 677 -9.98 -10.68 0.92
N TYR A 678 -10.47 -11.21 2.03
CA TYR A 678 -10.89 -12.60 2.14
C TYR A 678 -12.00 -12.95 1.18
N GLY A 679 -11.89 -14.11 0.53
CA GLY A 679 -12.89 -14.58 -0.42
C GLY A 679 -12.88 -13.80 -1.74
N TYR A 680 -12.07 -12.75 -1.87
CA TYR A 680 -11.83 -12.10 -3.14
C TYR A 680 -10.70 -12.82 -3.87
N SER A 681 -10.97 -13.12 -5.13
CA SER A 681 -10.08 -13.82 -6.03
C SER A 681 -9.53 -12.88 -7.09
N MET A 682 -8.30 -13.14 -7.50
CA MET A 682 -7.69 -12.47 -8.65
C MET A 682 -8.47 -12.83 -9.93
N LEU A 683 -8.71 -11.83 -10.76
CA LEU A 683 -9.36 -11.96 -12.06
C LEU A 683 -8.37 -11.92 -13.24
N GLY A 684 -7.16 -11.42 -13.01
CA GLY A 684 -6.09 -11.36 -13.99
C GLY A 684 -4.93 -10.49 -13.52
N SER A 685 -3.87 -10.43 -14.33
CA SER A 685 -2.67 -9.64 -14.06
C SER A 685 -2.83 -8.21 -14.59
N TYR A 686 -2.05 -7.29 -14.03
CA TYR A 686 -1.97 -5.89 -14.44
C TYR A 686 -0.72 -5.63 -15.26
N SER A 687 -0.77 -4.70 -16.21
CA SER A 687 0.41 -4.24 -16.94
C SER A 687 0.32 -2.74 -17.21
N GLN A 688 1.45 -2.06 -17.19
CA GLN A 688 1.54 -0.64 -17.57
C GLN A 688 2.90 -0.32 -18.19
N PRO A 689 2.98 0.73 -19.03
CA PRO A 689 4.26 1.24 -19.51
C PRO A 689 5.08 1.85 -18.35
N ASN A 690 6.40 1.77 -18.46
CA ASN A 690 7.32 2.24 -17.42
C ASN A 690 7.60 3.75 -17.48
N ASN A 691 7.14 4.45 -18.53
CA ASN A 691 7.27 5.90 -18.68
C ASN A 691 6.38 6.70 -17.71
N LYS A 692 5.65 6.02 -16.81
CA LYS A 692 4.82 6.63 -15.78
C LYS A 692 4.95 5.88 -14.44
N PRO A 693 4.70 6.55 -13.30
CA PRO A 693 4.64 5.88 -11.98
C PRO A 693 3.63 4.73 -11.97
N LEU A 694 3.82 3.76 -11.07
CA LEU A 694 2.83 2.69 -10.85
C LEU A 694 1.52 3.31 -10.35
N PHE A 695 0.50 3.29 -11.20
CA PHE A 695 -0.81 3.90 -10.93
C PHE A 695 -1.88 3.14 -11.69
N GLY A 696 -2.37 2.06 -11.08
CA GLY A 696 -3.28 1.12 -11.72
C GLY A 696 -4.15 0.38 -10.71
N TYR A 697 -5.11 -0.38 -11.22
CA TYR A 697 -5.92 -1.28 -10.42
C TYR A 697 -6.30 -2.52 -11.23
N VAL A 698 -6.64 -3.60 -10.51
CA VAL A 698 -7.41 -4.73 -11.04
C VAL A 698 -8.58 -4.95 -10.10
N LEU A 699 -9.76 -5.24 -10.64
CA LEU A 699 -10.87 -5.70 -9.82
C LEU A 699 -10.61 -7.13 -9.34
N ALA A 700 -10.66 -7.33 -8.04
CA ALA A 700 -10.78 -8.65 -7.44
C ALA A 700 -12.25 -8.93 -7.15
N ALA A 701 -12.67 -10.18 -7.22
CA ALA A 701 -14.09 -10.52 -7.10
C ALA A 701 -14.37 -11.66 -6.11
N LYS A 702 -15.52 -11.59 -5.47
CA LYS A 702 -16.03 -12.56 -4.51
C LYS A 702 -17.44 -13.00 -4.90
N ASP A 703 -17.65 -14.31 -4.89
CA ASP A 703 -18.97 -14.91 -5.08
C ASP A 703 -19.82 -14.74 -3.81
N ILE A 704 -21.02 -14.18 -3.97
CA ILE A 704 -22.00 -14.03 -2.87
C ILE A 704 -23.35 -14.70 -3.20
N SER A 705 -23.42 -15.49 -4.27
CA SER A 705 -24.65 -16.20 -4.68
C SER A 705 -25.11 -17.26 -3.67
N GLY A 706 -24.21 -17.73 -2.80
CA GLY A 706 -24.46 -18.85 -1.89
C GLY A 706 -24.65 -20.21 -2.59
N SER A 707 -24.40 -20.28 -3.90
CA SER A 707 -24.58 -21.49 -4.71
C SER A 707 -23.31 -22.33 -4.73
N THR A 708 -23.39 -23.58 -4.28
CA THR A 708 -22.26 -24.53 -4.30
C THR A 708 -22.04 -25.20 -5.66
N THR A 709 -22.96 -25.04 -6.60
CA THR A 709 -22.91 -25.72 -7.92
C THR A 709 -22.88 -24.75 -9.09
N ASN A 710 -23.49 -23.57 -8.93
CA ASN A 710 -23.60 -22.52 -9.95
C ASN A 710 -23.13 -21.16 -9.42
N GLY A 711 -22.01 -21.17 -8.70
CA GLY A 711 -21.36 -19.95 -8.21
C GLY A 711 -20.97 -18.98 -9.33
N THR A 712 -20.83 -17.70 -9.01
CA THR A 712 -20.44 -16.67 -9.97
C THR A 712 -18.98 -16.75 -10.39
N LEU A 713 -18.14 -17.46 -9.63
CA LEU A 713 -16.72 -17.69 -9.89
C LEU A 713 -16.40 -19.18 -9.94
N LYS A 714 -15.52 -19.57 -10.87
CA LYS A 714 -14.92 -20.92 -10.91
C LYS A 714 -13.45 -20.88 -11.32
N PRO A 715 -12.61 -21.78 -10.80
CA PRO A 715 -11.25 -21.91 -11.30
C PRO A 715 -11.26 -22.38 -12.77
N PRO A 716 -10.27 -21.97 -13.58
CA PRO A 716 -10.09 -22.50 -14.92
C PRO A 716 -9.84 -24.02 -14.91
N VAL A 717 -10.20 -24.68 -16.00
CA VAL A 717 -9.95 -26.13 -16.16
C VAL A 717 -8.50 -26.43 -16.53
N ASP A 718 -7.85 -25.52 -17.24
CA ASP A 718 -6.43 -25.54 -17.62
C ASP A 718 -6.03 -24.15 -18.16
N TYR A 719 -4.84 -24.01 -18.73
CA TYR A 719 -4.34 -22.80 -19.36
C TYR A 719 -3.80 -23.06 -20.77
N THR A 720 -4.03 -22.11 -21.66
CA THR A 720 -3.38 -22.03 -22.97
C THR A 720 -2.24 -21.03 -22.91
N LEU A 721 -1.03 -21.41 -23.33
CA LEU A 721 0.08 -20.47 -23.47
C LEU A 721 -0.22 -19.54 -24.66
N VAL A 722 -0.35 -18.24 -24.39
CA VAL A 722 -0.60 -17.21 -25.41
C VAL A 722 0.70 -16.84 -26.11
N SER A 723 1.72 -16.50 -25.33
CA SER A 723 3.04 -16.13 -25.82
C SER A 723 4.07 -16.16 -24.69
N ASN A 724 5.34 -15.95 -25.04
CA ASN A 724 6.42 -15.79 -24.08
C ASN A 724 7.49 -14.83 -24.62
N THR A 725 8.30 -14.26 -23.71
CA THR A 725 9.39 -13.35 -24.06
C THR A 725 10.77 -14.01 -24.08
N ALA A 726 10.87 -15.34 -23.98
CA ALA A 726 12.16 -16.05 -23.88
C ALA A 726 13.03 -15.89 -25.13
N SER A 727 12.41 -15.75 -26.31
CA SER A 727 13.08 -15.51 -27.59
C SER A 727 13.08 -14.03 -28.02
N VAL A 728 12.55 -13.13 -27.20
CA VAL A 728 12.46 -11.70 -27.52
C VAL A 728 13.76 -11.04 -27.08
N MET A 729 14.48 -10.42 -28.02
CA MET A 729 15.73 -9.70 -27.77
C MET A 729 15.45 -8.30 -27.24
N VAL A 730 15.04 -8.20 -25.97
CA VAL A 730 14.85 -6.95 -25.21
C VAL A 730 15.52 -7.07 -23.85
N ASP A 731 15.99 -5.95 -23.31
CA ASP A 731 16.42 -5.91 -21.90
C ASP A 731 15.22 -6.14 -20.98
N GLN A 732 15.25 -7.22 -20.20
CA GLN A 732 14.14 -7.67 -19.35
C GLN A 732 14.63 -8.43 -18.11
N ASP A 733 13.81 -8.43 -17.05
CA ASP A 733 14.14 -9.07 -15.77
C ASP A 733 14.36 -10.59 -15.89
N SER A 734 13.48 -11.26 -16.64
CA SER A 734 13.48 -12.70 -16.91
C SER A 734 12.51 -13.02 -18.05
N PRO A 735 12.52 -14.22 -18.65
CA PRO A 735 11.46 -14.62 -19.57
C PRO A 735 10.07 -14.61 -18.89
N LEU A 736 9.10 -13.99 -19.56
CA LEU A 736 7.69 -13.98 -19.19
C LEU A 736 6.94 -15.03 -19.99
N TYR A 737 6.10 -15.81 -19.34
CA TYR A 737 5.15 -16.73 -19.97
C TYR A 737 3.73 -16.25 -19.65
N ILE A 738 2.90 -16.10 -20.69
CA ILE A 738 1.59 -15.48 -20.59
C ILE A 738 0.52 -16.50 -20.91
N TRP A 739 -0.41 -16.68 -19.99
CA TRP A 739 -1.39 -17.76 -20.00
C TRP A 739 -2.80 -17.21 -20.06
N LEU A 740 -3.60 -17.75 -20.99
CA LEU A 740 -5.04 -17.55 -21.06
C LEU A 740 -5.72 -18.68 -20.26
N PRO A 741 -6.49 -18.36 -19.21
CA PRO A 741 -7.28 -19.36 -18.50
C PRO A 741 -8.33 -20.00 -19.42
N ILE A 742 -8.42 -21.33 -19.45
CA ILE A 742 -9.49 -22.05 -20.13
C ILE A 742 -10.67 -22.11 -19.17
N ALA A 743 -11.69 -21.30 -19.45
CA ALA A 743 -12.87 -21.20 -18.59
C ALA A 743 -13.74 -22.47 -18.68
N PRO A 744 -14.37 -22.92 -17.58
CA PRO A 744 -15.39 -23.96 -17.61
C PRO A 744 -16.61 -23.55 -18.46
N ASP A 745 -17.41 -24.53 -18.88
CA ASP A 745 -18.66 -24.27 -19.62
C ASP A 745 -19.58 -23.31 -18.85
N GLY A 746 -20.01 -22.24 -19.51
CA GLY A 746 -20.83 -21.17 -18.93
C GLY A 746 -20.05 -20.06 -18.21
N TYR A 747 -18.72 -20.05 -18.31
CA TYR A 747 -17.85 -19.03 -17.73
C TYR A 747 -16.91 -18.43 -18.78
N HIS A 748 -16.36 -17.25 -18.50
CA HIS A 748 -15.37 -16.58 -19.33
C HIS A 748 -14.16 -16.12 -18.50
N ALA A 749 -12.98 -16.14 -19.11
CA ALA A 749 -11.79 -15.53 -18.54
C ALA A 749 -11.85 -14.02 -18.74
N VAL A 750 -11.47 -13.26 -17.71
CA VAL A 750 -11.53 -11.78 -17.72
C VAL A 750 -10.14 -11.14 -17.61
N GLY A 751 -9.08 -11.94 -17.76
CA GLY A 751 -7.69 -11.47 -17.74
C GLY A 751 -6.69 -12.59 -18.00
N HIS A 752 -5.48 -12.21 -18.40
CA HIS A 752 -4.35 -13.13 -18.52
C HIS A 752 -3.61 -13.29 -17.18
N VAL A 753 -2.93 -14.41 -17.03
CA VAL A 753 -2.07 -14.73 -15.89
C VAL A 753 -0.64 -14.97 -16.37
N VAL A 754 0.35 -14.59 -15.57
CA VAL A 754 1.75 -14.71 -15.96
C VAL A 754 2.59 -15.57 -15.01
N THR A 755 3.69 -16.10 -15.53
CA THR A 755 4.76 -16.79 -14.78
C THR A 755 6.13 -16.41 -15.36
N THR A 756 7.19 -16.55 -14.56
CA THR A 756 8.58 -16.35 -15.00
C THR A 756 9.28 -17.67 -15.38
N THR A 757 8.56 -18.79 -15.30
CA THR A 757 9.00 -20.11 -15.74
C THR A 757 7.96 -20.69 -16.70
N GLN A 758 8.37 -21.70 -17.47
CA GLN A 758 7.49 -22.40 -18.41
C GLN A 758 6.39 -23.23 -17.72
N ASP A 759 6.43 -23.33 -16.39
CA ASP A 759 5.42 -24.05 -15.62
C ASP A 759 4.06 -23.35 -15.73
N LYS A 760 3.01 -24.14 -15.93
CA LYS A 760 1.64 -23.64 -15.92
C LYS A 760 1.29 -23.07 -14.54
N PRO A 761 0.51 -21.98 -14.47
CA PRO A 761 -0.04 -21.52 -13.20
C PRO A 761 -0.96 -22.58 -12.58
N SER A 762 -1.10 -22.55 -11.25
CA SER A 762 -2.11 -23.35 -10.55
C SER A 762 -3.52 -22.92 -10.99
N PRO A 763 -4.47 -23.85 -11.21
CA PRO A 763 -5.87 -23.50 -11.48
C PRO A 763 -6.47 -22.56 -10.42
N ASP A 764 -6.15 -22.75 -9.15
CA ASP A 764 -6.63 -21.89 -8.05
C ASP A 764 -6.02 -20.46 -8.03
N LYS A 765 -5.16 -20.10 -8.97
CA LYS A 765 -4.50 -18.79 -9.00
C LYS A 765 -5.43 -17.66 -9.45
N VAL A 766 -6.39 -17.96 -10.33
CA VAL A 766 -7.30 -16.99 -10.94
C VAL A 766 -8.69 -17.59 -11.05
N MET A 767 -9.72 -16.75 -11.05
CA MET A 767 -11.09 -17.21 -11.28
C MET A 767 -11.63 -16.74 -12.63
N CYS A 768 -12.38 -17.61 -13.29
CA CYS A 768 -13.25 -17.30 -14.40
C CYS A 768 -14.63 -16.88 -13.88
N VAL A 769 -15.33 -16.03 -14.63
CA VAL A 769 -16.58 -15.39 -14.21
C VAL A 769 -17.74 -15.96 -15.01
N ARG A 770 -18.88 -16.20 -14.35
CA ARG A 770 -20.10 -16.72 -14.97
C ARG A 770 -20.54 -15.82 -16.13
N ALA A 771 -20.94 -16.41 -17.25
CA ALA A 771 -21.08 -15.70 -18.52
C ALA A 771 -22.11 -14.55 -18.50
N ASP A 772 -23.18 -14.66 -17.72
CA ASP A 772 -24.20 -13.62 -17.53
C ASP A 772 -23.65 -12.35 -16.85
N LEU A 773 -22.59 -12.48 -16.06
CA LEU A 773 -21.86 -11.40 -15.38
C LEU A 773 -20.69 -10.85 -16.22
N THR A 774 -20.62 -11.20 -17.50
CA THR A 774 -19.58 -10.71 -18.41
C THR A 774 -20.14 -9.97 -19.61
N GLU A 775 -19.30 -9.13 -20.20
CA GLU A 775 -19.58 -8.32 -21.39
C GLU A 775 -18.40 -8.39 -22.36
N GLN A 776 -18.64 -8.16 -23.65
CA GLN A 776 -17.57 -8.18 -24.64
C GLN A 776 -16.62 -6.98 -24.47
N CYS A 777 -15.30 -7.22 -24.52
CA CYS A 777 -14.29 -6.16 -24.47
C CYS A 777 -13.76 -5.78 -25.86
N GLU A 778 -13.06 -4.64 -25.91
CA GLU A 778 -12.11 -4.25 -26.95
C GLU A 778 -10.75 -3.92 -26.32
N SER A 779 -9.67 -4.10 -27.09
CA SER A 779 -8.35 -3.54 -26.78
C SER A 779 -8.38 -2.02 -26.94
N SER A 780 -7.95 -1.28 -25.93
CA SER A 780 -7.91 0.19 -25.90
C SER A 780 -6.51 0.74 -26.17
N THR A 781 -5.70 0.89 -25.13
CA THR A 781 -4.40 1.57 -25.18
C THR A 781 -3.29 0.55 -25.37
N TRP A 782 -2.37 0.80 -26.30
CA TRP A 782 -1.16 -0.01 -26.43
C TRP A 782 -0.22 0.25 -25.25
N ILE A 783 0.09 -0.81 -24.50
CA ILE A 783 0.95 -0.75 -23.31
C ILE A 783 2.40 -0.96 -23.70
N TRP A 784 2.67 -2.01 -24.48
CA TRP A 784 4.02 -2.42 -24.86
C TRP A 784 3.97 -3.42 -26.01
N GLY A 785 5.06 -3.53 -26.76
CA GLY A 785 5.21 -4.61 -27.72
C GLY A 785 6.64 -4.72 -28.22
N SER A 786 7.02 -5.93 -28.63
CA SER A 786 8.30 -6.23 -29.24
C SER A 786 8.16 -7.43 -30.18
N ASN A 787 8.76 -7.33 -31.37
CA ASN A 787 8.49 -8.23 -32.49
C ASN A 787 6.97 -8.33 -32.77
N ASP A 788 6.41 -9.54 -32.75
CA ASP A 788 4.99 -9.78 -32.96
C ASP A 788 4.18 -9.73 -31.65
N LEU A 789 4.78 -9.68 -30.46
CA LEU A 789 4.06 -9.71 -29.18
C LEU A 789 3.66 -8.29 -28.76
N ASN A 790 2.36 -8.08 -28.49
CA ASN A 790 1.81 -6.81 -28.05
C ASN A 790 0.93 -6.97 -26.80
N PHE A 791 1.01 -6.01 -25.89
CA PHE A 791 0.16 -5.86 -24.71
C PHE A 791 -0.76 -4.66 -24.89
N TYR A 792 -2.04 -4.87 -24.63
CA TYR A 792 -3.06 -3.83 -24.67
C TYR A 792 -3.82 -3.79 -23.36
N ASP A 793 -4.17 -2.58 -22.96
CA ASP A 793 -5.23 -2.31 -22.00
C ASP A 793 -6.58 -2.73 -22.60
N VAL A 794 -7.56 -3.01 -21.73
CA VAL A 794 -8.83 -3.62 -22.12
C VAL A 794 -10.00 -2.90 -21.46
N ARG A 795 -11.05 -2.63 -22.25
CA ARG A 795 -12.29 -1.99 -21.78
C ARG A 795 -13.54 -2.58 -22.44
N PRO A 796 -14.74 -2.40 -21.87
CA PRO A 796 -15.99 -2.86 -22.48
C PRO A 796 -16.28 -2.18 -23.83
N ILE A 797 -16.82 -2.94 -24.80
CA ILE A 797 -17.31 -2.37 -26.08
C ILE A 797 -18.52 -1.49 -25.81
N ASN A 798 -19.53 -2.05 -25.12
CA ASN A 798 -20.73 -1.34 -24.75
C ASN A 798 -20.45 -0.44 -23.54
N ARG A 799 -20.38 0.87 -23.78
CA ARG A 799 -20.02 1.91 -22.81
C ARG A 799 -20.91 3.15 -22.97
N GLY A 800 -21.03 3.93 -21.91
CA GLY A 800 -21.90 5.10 -21.82
C GLY A 800 -22.79 5.04 -20.58
N SER A 801 -23.61 6.08 -20.38
CA SER A 801 -24.35 6.30 -19.14
C SER A 801 -25.37 5.20 -18.77
N LYS A 802 -25.74 4.35 -19.73
CA LYS A 802 -26.70 3.24 -19.51
C LYS A 802 -26.09 1.87 -19.77
N ALA A 803 -24.80 1.81 -20.09
CA ALA A 803 -24.14 0.57 -20.44
C ALA A 803 -23.72 -0.22 -19.19
N PRO A 804 -23.98 -1.53 -19.13
CA PRO A 804 -23.69 -2.34 -17.94
C PRO A 804 -22.23 -2.81 -17.87
N GLY A 805 -21.43 -2.63 -18.93
CA GLY A 805 -20.07 -3.13 -19.00
C GLY A 805 -19.15 -2.49 -17.97
N VAL A 806 -18.43 -3.31 -17.20
CA VAL A 806 -17.52 -2.92 -16.12
C VAL A 806 -16.08 -3.20 -16.52
N ARG A 807 -15.22 -2.20 -16.34
CA ARG A 807 -13.78 -2.29 -16.63
C ARG A 807 -13.03 -2.98 -15.50
N VAL A 808 -12.35 -4.08 -15.81
CA VAL A 808 -11.65 -4.92 -14.83
C VAL A 808 -10.27 -4.38 -14.48
N GLY A 809 -9.60 -3.69 -15.41
CA GLY A 809 -8.22 -3.19 -15.22
C GLY A 809 -7.13 -4.21 -15.56
N THR A 810 -7.47 -5.35 -16.17
CA THR A 810 -6.52 -6.35 -16.66
C THR A 810 -5.97 -5.94 -18.04
N PHE A 811 -4.89 -6.59 -18.47
CA PHE A 811 -4.35 -6.45 -19.83
C PHE A 811 -4.58 -7.72 -20.66
N VAL A 812 -4.45 -7.59 -21.98
CA VAL A 812 -4.41 -8.71 -22.93
C VAL A 812 -3.09 -8.70 -23.70
N ALA A 813 -2.45 -9.86 -23.78
CA ALA A 813 -1.32 -10.12 -24.67
C ALA A 813 -1.77 -10.80 -25.96
N GLN A 814 -1.23 -10.40 -27.10
CA GLN A 814 -1.57 -10.96 -28.40
C GLN A 814 -0.33 -11.02 -29.31
N ASN A 815 -0.24 -12.04 -30.17
CA ASN A 815 0.77 -12.11 -31.22
C ASN A 815 0.20 -11.55 -32.54
N GLY A 816 0.98 -10.77 -33.28
CA GLY A 816 0.59 -10.07 -34.50
C GLY A 816 -0.08 -8.72 -34.23
N GLY A 817 -0.96 -8.32 -35.14
CA GLY A 817 -1.73 -7.07 -35.02
C GLY A 817 -2.85 -7.13 -33.95
N ASN A 818 -3.48 -5.99 -33.69
CA ASN A 818 -4.55 -5.86 -32.69
C ASN A 818 -5.79 -6.70 -33.08
N THR A 819 -6.00 -7.81 -32.38
CA THR A 819 -7.18 -8.67 -32.54
C THR A 819 -8.30 -8.16 -31.63
N ASN A 820 -9.40 -7.72 -32.26
CA ASN A 820 -10.60 -7.23 -31.59
C ASN A 820 -11.84 -8.01 -32.07
N PRO A 821 -12.66 -8.58 -31.16
CA PRO A 821 -12.50 -8.58 -29.69
C PRO A 821 -11.29 -9.41 -29.20
N PRO A 822 -10.73 -9.11 -28.03
CA PRO A 822 -9.67 -9.91 -27.42
C PRO A 822 -10.18 -11.27 -26.93
N SER A 823 -9.26 -12.15 -26.54
CA SER A 823 -9.58 -13.49 -26.03
C SER A 823 -10.17 -13.53 -24.61
N ILE A 824 -10.49 -12.37 -24.02
CA ILE A 824 -11.00 -12.21 -22.65
C ILE A 824 -12.24 -11.33 -22.66
N SER A 825 -13.05 -11.46 -21.61
CA SER A 825 -14.28 -10.68 -21.41
C SER A 825 -14.11 -9.63 -20.32
N CYS A 826 -15.03 -8.68 -20.28
CA CYS A 826 -15.14 -7.63 -19.28
C CYS A 826 -16.23 -8.06 -18.30
N LEU A 827 -16.33 -7.38 -17.16
CA LEU A 827 -17.43 -7.64 -16.23
C LEU A 827 -18.70 -6.93 -16.69
N LYS A 828 -19.84 -7.32 -16.10
CA LYS A 828 -21.14 -6.72 -16.35
C LYS A 828 -21.86 -6.50 -15.03
N ASN A 829 -22.42 -5.31 -14.86
CA ASN A 829 -23.29 -4.99 -13.73
C ASN A 829 -24.73 -5.35 -14.07
N LEU A 830 -25.34 -6.25 -13.28
CA LEU A 830 -26.74 -6.65 -13.40
C LEU A 830 -27.66 -5.82 -12.49
N ASN A 831 -27.10 -5.09 -11.52
CA ASN A 831 -27.83 -4.24 -10.60
C ASN A 831 -28.14 -2.86 -11.21
N SER A 832 -29.03 -2.11 -10.56
CA SER A 832 -29.33 -0.72 -10.97
C SER A 832 -28.13 0.19 -10.72
N ILE A 833 -27.61 0.79 -11.79
CA ILE A 833 -26.45 1.71 -11.76
C ILE A 833 -26.66 2.85 -10.77
N SER A 834 -27.89 3.38 -10.64
CA SER A 834 -28.20 4.52 -9.77
C SER A 834 -27.87 4.30 -8.29
N GLN A 835 -27.84 3.05 -7.81
CA GLN A 835 -27.59 2.75 -6.40
C GLN A 835 -26.15 3.08 -5.96
N ILE A 836 -25.19 2.91 -6.87
CA ILE A 836 -23.74 3.06 -6.63
C ILE A 836 -23.19 4.44 -7.02
N MET A 837 -24.06 5.37 -7.43
CA MET A 837 -23.69 6.73 -7.84
C MET A 837 -23.67 7.71 -6.65
N PRO A 838 -22.86 8.79 -6.74
CA PRO A 838 -22.82 9.81 -5.69
C PRO A 838 -24.15 10.60 -5.62
N ASN A 839 -24.66 10.86 -4.41
CA ASN A 839 -25.78 11.79 -4.20
C ASN A 839 -25.35 13.27 -4.36
N GLN A 840 -26.29 14.21 -4.26
CA GLN A 840 -25.99 15.64 -4.44
C GLN A 840 -24.87 16.17 -3.53
N THR A 841 -24.92 15.90 -2.22
CA THR A 841 -23.88 16.33 -1.27
C THR A 841 -22.53 15.72 -1.62
N GLN A 842 -22.52 14.48 -2.07
CA GLN A 842 -21.31 13.78 -2.51
C GLN A 842 -20.72 14.42 -3.78
N ILE A 843 -21.56 14.80 -4.76
CA ILE A 843 -21.14 15.55 -5.95
C ILE A 843 -20.52 16.90 -5.56
N GLU A 844 -21.15 17.64 -4.65
CA GLU A 844 -20.64 18.93 -4.16
C GLU A 844 -19.23 18.77 -3.56
N THR A 845 -18.99 17.73 -2.76
CA THR A 845 -17.65 17.47 -2.24
C THR A 845 -16.65 17.06 -3.32
N LEU A 846 -17.07 16.26 -4.31
CA LEU A 846 -16.22 15.88 -5.45
C LEU A 846 -15.76 17.12 -6.22
N LEU A 847 -16.68 18.03 -6.53
CA LEU A 847 -16.38 19.28 -7.23
C LEU A 847 -15.47 20.20 -6.39
N HIS A 848 -15.72 20.35 -5.09
CA HIS A 848 -14.82 21.11 -4.22
C HIS A 848 -13.38 20.54 -4.20
N SER A 849 -13.25 19.21 -4.32
CA SER A 849 -11.95 18.54 -4.21
C SER A 849 -11.20 18.45 -5.54
N TYR A 850 -11.92 18.34 -6.66
CA TYR A 850 -11.32 17.97 -7.95
C TYR A 850 -11.56 18.95 -9.08
N SER A 851 -12.47 19.93 -8.93
CA SER A 851 -12.69 20.91 -9.98
C SER A 851 -11.37 21.59 -10.35
N PRO A 852 -10.98 21.68 -11.62
CA PRO A 852 -9.68 22.26 -11.94
C PRO A 852 -9.61 23.78 -11.82
N PHE A 853 -8.38 24.30 -11.79
CA PHE A 853 -8.09 25.67 -12.18
C PHE A 853 -7.72 25.70 -13.67
N LEU A 854 -8.47 26.46 -14.46
CA LEU A 854 -8.21 26.63 -15.90
C LEU A 854 -7.39 27.90 -16.13
N TYR A 855 -6.14 27.71 -16.56
CA TYR A 855 -5.26 28.80 -16.98
C TYR A 855 -5.49 29.14 -18.45
N LEU A 856 -5.77 30.41 -18.71
CA LEU A 856 -5.78 30.95 -20.07
C LEU A 856 -4.37 31.42 -20.43
N HIS A 857 -4.03 31.34 -21.71
CA HIS A 857 -2.76 31.82 -22.22
C HIS A 857 -2.55 33.32 -21.87
N PRO A 858 -1.33 33.79 -21.53
CA PRO A 858 -1.06 35.19 -21.16
C PRO A 858 -1.54 36.23 -22.19
N ASP A 859 -1.44 35.87 -23.47
CA ASP A 859 -1.90 36.67 -24.60
C ASP A 859 -3.33 36.33 -25.08
N GLU A 860 -4.16 35.67 -24.26
CA GLU A 860 -5.55 35.38 -24.62
C GLU A 860 -6.38 36.67 -24.65
N GLU A 861 -7.07 36.88 -25.77
CA GLU A 861 -7.93 38.05 -26.01
C GLU A 861 -9.41 37.72 -25.82
N TYR A 862 -9.79 36.45 -25.98
CA TYR A 862 -11.17 35.97 -25.94
C TYR A 862 -11.38 35.11 -24.69
N LEU A 863 -12.00 35.69 -23.67
CA LEU A 863 -12.17 35.04 -22.37
C LEU A 863 -13.50 34.25 -22.32
N PRO A 864 -13.62 33.25 -21.41
CA PRO A 864 -14.90 32.58 -21.21
C PRO A 864 -15.93 33.54 -20.58
N SER A 865 -17.20 33.15 -20.62
CA SER A 865 -18.29 33.85 -19.92
C SER A 865 -19.40 32.87 -19.53
N SER A 866 -20.33 33.28 -18.68
CA SER A 866 -21.58 32.51 -18.53
C SER A 866 -22.50 32.74 -19.73
N VAL A 867 -23.26 31.70 -20.09
CA VAL A 867 -24.34 31.74 -21.09
C VAL A 867 -25.34 32.86 -20.77
N ASN A 868 -25.72 33.02 -19.51
CA ASN A 868 -26.64 34.08 -19.09
C ASN A 868 -26.06 35.48 -19.32
N TRP A 869 -24.74 35.65 -19.14
CA TRP A 869 -24.07 36.91 -19.48
C TRP A 869 -24.11 37.15 -20.98
N PHE A 870 -23.80 36.14 -21.80
CA PHE A 870 -23.85 36.25 -23.26
C PHE A 870 -25.24 36.67 -23.76
N PHE A 871 -26.31 36.01 -23.28
CA PHE A 871 -27.69 36.35 -23.64
C PHE A 871 -28.08 37.77 -23.19
N SER A 872 -27.75 38.13 -21.94
CA SER A 872 -28.06 39.46 -21.39
C SER A 872 -27.27 40.60 -22.04
N ASN A 873 -26.23 40.28 -22.82
CA ASN A 873 -25.36 41.26 -23.47
C ASN A 873 -25.61 41.40 -24.97
N GLY A 874 -26.78 40.94 -25.44
CA GLY A 874 -27.26 41.23 -26.79
C GLY A 874 -27.05 40.12 -27.80
N ALA A 875 -26.81 38.88 -27.37
CA ALA A 875 -26.86 37.73 -28.25
C ALA A 875 -28.25 37.54 -28.86
N LEU A 876 -28.29 37.05 -30.08
CA LEU A 876 -29.48 37.04 -30.93
C LEU A 876 -29.75 35.64 -31.50
N LEU A 877 -31.02 35.28 -31.56
CA LEU A 877 -31.52 34.09 -32.24
C LEU A 877 -31.89 34.45 -33.68
N TYR A 878 -31.24 33.79 -34.62
CA TYR A 878 -31.51 33.89 -36.05
C TYR A 878 -32.35 32.70 -36.50
N LYS A 879 -33.10 32.91 -37.59
CA LYS A 879 -33.91 31.88 -38.24
C LYS A 879 -33.72 31.96 -39.74
N LYS A 880 -33.52 30.81 -40.36
CA LYS A 880 -33.34 30.66 -41.81
C LYS A 880 -34.55 31.23 -42.57
N GLY A 881 -34.29 32.12 -43.52
CA GLY A 881 -35.30 32.85 -44.29
C GLY A 881 -35.89 34.10 -43.61
N GLU A 882 -35.48 34.40 -42.38
CA GLU A 882 -35.90 35.60 -41.61
C GLU A 882 -34.67 36.35 -41.04
N GLU A 883 -33.50 36.26 -41.69
CA GLU A 883 -32.21 36.72 -41.15
C GLU A 883 -32.14 38.22 -40.86
N SER A 884 -32.96 39.04 -41.52
CA SER A 884 -33.04 40.48 -41.29
C SER A 884 -33.79 40.88 -40.01
N ASN A 885 -34.42 39.93 -39.31
CA ASN A 885 -35.23 40.18 -38.11
C ASN A 885 -34.88 39.20 -36.97
N PRO A 886 -33.63 39.20 -36.48
CA PRO A 886 -33.24 38.33 -35.37
C PRO A 886 -33.92 38.73 -34.06
N VAL A 887 -34.11 37.76 -33.17
CA VAL A 887 -34.85 37.95 -31.91
C VAL A 887 -33.88 37.94 -30.72
N PRO A 888 -33.98 38.88 -29.76
CA PRO A 888 -33.23 38.82 -28.51
C PRO A 888 -33.46 37.52 -27.74
N ILE A 889 -32.39 36.91 -27.23
CA ILE A 889 -32.49 35.70 -26.42
C ILE A 889 -32.85 36.10 -24.98
N GLU A 890 -33.84 35.43 -24.39
CA GLU A 890 -34.17 35.61 -22.98
C GLU A 890 -33.01 35.11 -22.10
N GLN A 891 -32.84 35.69 -20.90
CA GLN A 891 -31.67 35.44 -20.04
C GLN A 891 -31.35 33.96 -19.78
N ASN A 892 -32.36 33.07 -19.72
CA ASN A 892 -32.18 31.63 -19.50
C ASN A 892 -32.39 30.78 -20.77
N GLY A 893 -32.55 31.41 -21.93
CA GLY A 893 -32.82 30.75 -23.22
C GLY A 893 -34.22 30.15 -23.33
N THR A 894 -35.20 30.62 -22.55
CA THR A 894 -36.57 30.09 -22.53
C THR A 894 -37.35 30.30 -23.82
N ASN A 895 -36.93 31.24 -24.67
CA ASN A 895 -37.48 31.47 -25.99
C ASN A 895 -36.71 30.74 -27.13
N LEU A 896 -35.71 29.93 -26.79
CA LEU A 896 -35.02 29.07 -27.76
C LEU A 896 -35.87 27.83 -28.08
N PRO A 897 -35.80 27.28 -29.30
CA PRO A 897 -36.35 25.96 -29.63
C PRO A 897 -35.91 24.89 -28.61
N GLN A 898 -36.86 24.09 -28.12
CA GLN A 898 -36.65 23.12 -27.04
C GLN A 898 -36.73 21.65 -27.51
N ASP A 899 -36.92 21.40 -28.80
CA ASP A 899 -37.00 20.05 -29.34
C ASP A 899 -35.61 19.46 -29.64
N PRO A 900 -35.43 18.14 -29.51
CA PRO A 900 -34.12 17.48 -29.56
C PRO A 900 -33.62 17.20 -30.99
N ASN A 901 -33.94 18.06 -31.96
CA ASN A 901 -33.51 17.90 -33.34
C ASN A 901 -32.63 19.06 -33.77
N ASN A 902 -31.55 18.79 -34.49
CA ASN A 902 -30.90 19.82 -35.29
C ASN A 902 -31.50 19.79 -36.72
N ASP A 903 -32.33 20.78 -37.04
CA ASP A 903 -32.96 20.97 -38.35
C ASP A 903 -32.25 22.03 -39.21
N GLY A 904 -31.16 22.64 -38.70
CA GLY A 904 -30.44 23.75 -39.33
C GLY A 904 -31.31 25.00 -39.56
N ALA A 905 -32.43 25.14 -38.85
CA ALA A 905 -33.38 26.23 -39.06
C ALA A 905 -33.06 27.49 -38.22
N TYR A 906 -32.27 27.36 -37.16
CA TYR A 906 -31.96 28.42 -36.21
C TYR A 906 -30.48 28.43 -35.87
N TRP A 907 -29.91 29.60 -35.57
CA TRP A 907 -28.57 29.71 -34.99
C TRP A 907 -28.45 30.92 -34.07
N LEU A 908 -27.44 30.95 -33.21
CA LEU A 908 -27.13 32.11 -32.39
C LEU A 908 -26.02 32.95 -33.04
N ASP A 909 -26.04 34.26 -32.80
CA ASP A 909 -24.94 35.15 -33.21
C ASP A 909 -24.77 36.31 -32.20
N LEU A 910 -23.65 37.02 -32.36
CA LEU A 910 -23.27 38.22 -31.62
C LEU A 910 -24.24 39.39 -31.88
N PRO A 911 -24.22 40.44 -31.02
CA PRO A 911 -24.98 41.67 -31.27
C PRO A 911 -24.71 42.28 -32.65
N VAL A 912 -25.73 42.92 -33.24
CA VAL A 912 -25.62 43.57 -34.56
C VAL A 912 -24.68 44.77 -34.54
N ASP A 913 -24.61 45.51 -33.44
CA ASP A 913 -23.78 46.72 -33.37
C ASP A 913 -22.30 46.38 -33.13
N ASP A 914 -21.41 46.94 -33.94
CA ASP A 914 -19.98 46.61 -33.93
C ASP A 914 -19.31 46.81 -32.56
N ALA A 915 -19.73 47.84 -31.81
CA ALA A 915 -19.15 48.14 -30.50
C ALA A 915 -19.48 47.05 -29.47
N ASN A 916 -20.74 46.63 -29.36
CA ASN A 916 -21.10 45.51 -28.49
C ASN A 916 -20.62 44.19 -29.04
N LYS A 917 -20.60 43.99 -30.36
CA LYS A 917 -20.06 42.79 -30.99
C LYS A 917 -18.63 42.53 -30.54
N GLU A 918 -17.74 43.51 -30.68
CA GLU A 918 -16.33 43.37 -30.26
C GLU A 918 -16.20 43.23 -28.74
N ARG A 919 -17.04 43.91 -27.95
CA ARG A 919 -17.08 43.75 -26.49
C ARG A 919 -17.53 42.35 -26.05
N VAL A 920 -18.54 41.78 -26.71
CA VAL A 920 -19.07 40.45 -26.37
C VAL A 920 -18.10 39.36 -26.77
N LYS A 921 -17.38 39.50 -27.90
CA LYS A 921 -16.30 38.58 -28.29
C LYS A 921 -15.23 38.42 -27.22
N GLN A 922 -14.84 39.52 -26.55
CA GLN A 922 -13.82 39.48 -25.48
C GLN A 922 -14.23 38.63 -24.28
N GLY A 923 -15.53 38.34 -24.11
CA GLY A 923 -16.06 37.57 -23.01
C GLY A 923 -15.99 38.28 -21.66
N ASN A 924 -16.20 37.51 -20.59
CA ASN A 924 -16.24 38.04 -19.23
C ASN A 924 -15.86 36.99 -18.20
N LEU A 925 -14.57 36.91 -17.89
CA LEU A 925 -14.02 35.92 -16.96
C LEU A 925 -14.70 35.96 -15.58
N GLN A 926 -15.13 37.13 -15.11
CA GLN A 926 -15.80 37.27 -13.82
C GLN A 926 -17.18 36.57 -13.80
N SER A 927 -17.91 36.59 -14.91
CA SER A 927 -19.20 35.91 -15.05
C SER A 927 -19.05 34.44 -15.41
N ALA A 928 -17.88 33.99 -15.86
CA ALA A 928 -17.63 32.61 -16.27
C ALA A 928 -17.93 31.61 -15.16
N GLU A 929 -18.53 30.49 -15.55
CA GLU A 929 -18.94 29.36 -14.71
C GLU A 929 -18.76 28.08 -15.53
N SER A 930 -18.44 26.96 -14.88
CA SER A 930 -18.45 25.66 -15.55
C SER A 930 -19.82 25.01 -15.46
N TYR A 931 -20.31 24.45 -16.56
CA TYR A 931 -21.58 23.73 -16.61
C TYR A 931 -21.33 22.24 -16.44
N VAL A 932 -21.78 21.68 -15.31
CA VAL A 932 -21.42 20.33 -14.87
C VAL A 932 -22.49 19.32 -15.25
N HIS A 933 -22.06 18.26 -15.94
CA HIS A 933 -22.85 17.06 -16.19
C HIS A 933 -22.20 15.86 -15.46
N VAL A 934 -22.95 15.23 -14.56
CA VAL A 934 -22.51 14.04 -13.82
C VAL A 934 -23.17 12.80 -14.40
N LYS A 935 -22.38 11.87 -14.94
CA LYS A 935 -22.88 10.65 -15.59
C LYS A 935 -22.18 9.38 -15.05
N PRO A 936 -22.91 8.27 -14.90
CA PRO A 936 -22.30 6.97 -14.59
C PRO A 936 -21.45 6.47 -15.75
N MET A 937 -20.35 5.79 -15.46
CA MET A 937 -19.48 5.14 -16.44
C MET A 937 -19.03 3.75 -15.98
N TYR A 938 -18.70 2.90 -16.95
CA TYR A 938 -18.28 1.51 -16.75
C TYR A 938 -19.19 0.73 -15.79
N GLY A 939 -20.47 0.62 -16.12
CA GLY A 939 -21.46 -0.09 -15.31
C GLY A 939 -21.69 0.57 -13.95
N GLY A 940 -21.37 1.86 -13.80
CA GLY A 940 -21.47 2.62 -12.56
C GLY A 940 -20.31 2.41 -11.60
N THR A 941 -19.24 1.73 -12.00
CA THR A 941 -18.03 1.63 -11.16
C THR A 941 -17.21 2.92 -11.17
N PHE A 942 -17.47 3.82 -12.12
CA PHE A 942 -16.94 5.16 -12.19
C PHE A 942 -18.05 6.20 -12.36
N THR A 943 -17.78 7.41 -11.93
CA THR A 943 -18.56 8.61 -12.23
C THR A 943 -17.71 9.56 -13.04
N ASP A 944 -18.23 9.99 -14.18
CA ASP A 944 -17.64 11.05 -14.98
C ASP A 944 -18.34 12.38 -14.68
N ILE A 945 -17.54 13.40 -14.42
CA ILE A 945 -17.96 14.77 -14.15
C ILE A 945 -17.43 15.63 -15.30
N ALA A 946 -18.24 15.82 -16.33
CA ALA A 946 -17.91 16.66 -17.47
C ALA A 946 -18.19 18.13 -17.12
N MET A 947 -17.17 18.97 -17.25
CA MET A 947 -17.19 20.38 -16.87
C MET A 947 -17.01 21.24 -18.11
N TRP A 948 -18.12 21.76 -18.63
CA TRP A 948 -18.17 22.55 -19.86
C TRP A 948 -17.90 24.03 -19.60
N VAL A 949 -17.15 24.66 -20.50
CA VAL A 949 -16.81 26.09 -20.48
C VAL A 949 -17.29 26.71 -21.78
N PHE A 950 -18.01 27.83 -21.64
CA PHE A 950 -18.56 28.56 -22.77
C PHE A 950 -17.71 29.78 -23.12
N TYR A 951 -17.37 29.91 -24.40
CA TYR A 951 -16.69 31.07 -24.95
C TYR A 951 -17.60 31.76 -25.96
N PRO A 952 -17.93 33.05 -25.78
CA PRO A 952 -18.72 33.79 -26.77
C PRO A 952 -18.10 33.80 -28.17
N PHE A 953 -16.77 33.71 -28.25
CA PHE A 953 -16.03 33.72 -29.50
C PHE A 953 -14.68 33.03 -29.35
N ASN A 954 -14.27 32.32 -30.40
CA ASN A 954 -12.92 31.79 -30.55
C ASN A 954 -12.16 32.54 -31.64
N GLY A 955 -10.88 32.80 -31.38
CA GLY A 955 -10.03 33.56 -32.27
C GLY A 955 -9.48 32.77 -33.46
N PRO A 956 -8.73 33.42 -34.35
CA PRO A 956 -8.18 32.78 -35.54
C PRO A 956 -7.06 31.80 -35.22
N ALA A 957 -7.05 30.69 -35.95
CA ALA A 957 -6.07 29.63 -35.84
C ALA A 957 -4.69 30.04 -36.38
N LYS A 958 -3.66 29.35 -35.88
CA LYS A 958 -2.26 29.49 -36.33
C LYS A 958 -1.75 28.13 -36.78
N ALA A 959 -0.83 28.13 -37.73
CA ALA A 959 -0.09 26.94 -38.14
C ALA A 959 1.41 27.14 -37.98
N LYS A 960 2.12 26.04 -37.75
CA LYS A 960 3.57 25.98 -37.80
C LYS A 960 4.01 25.18 -39.02
N ILE A 961 4.99 25.69 -39.75
CA ILE A 961 5.62 25.05 -40.90
C ILE A 961 7.12 25.01 -40.65
N LYS A 962 7.60 23.92 -40.05
CA LYS A 962 8.99 23.74 -39.61
C LYS A 962 9.40 24.84 -38.62
N PHE A 963 10.07 25.87 -39.12
CA PHE A 963 10.61 26.99 -38.34
C PHE A 963 9.81 28.29 -38.50
N ILE A 964 8.72 28.28 -39.29
CA ILE A 964 7.88 29.45 -39.56
C ILE A 964 6.52 29.28 -38.87
N ASN A 965 6.04 30.32 -38.18
CA ASN A 965 4.67 30.40 -37.66
C ASN A 965 3.83 31.29 -38.56
N VAL A 966 2.60 30.86 -38.83
CA VAL A 966 1.72 31.45 -39.86
C VAL A 966 0.34 31.67 -39.27
N LYS A 967 -0.22 32.87 -39.43
CA LYS A 967 -1.62 33.16 -39.10
C LYS A 967 -2.51 32.68 -40.24
N LEU A 968 -3.61 32.01 -39.96
CA LEU A 968 -4.50 31.45 -40.98
C LEU A 968 -5.66 32.39 -41.35
N GLY A 969 -5.48 33.70 -41.23
CA GLY A 969 -6.57 34.65 -41.52
C GLY A 969 -7.70 34.47 -40.52
N LYS A 970 -8.94 34.24 -41.00
CA LYS A 970 -10.14 33.98 -40.19
C LYS A 970 -10.44 32.49 -39.95
N VAL A 971 -9.61 31.60 -40.49
CA VAL A 971 -9.77 30.14 -40.33
C VAL A 971 -9.74 29.78 -38.85
N GLY A 972 -10.71 28.98 -38.41
CA GLY A 972 -10.90 28.58 -37.01
C GLY A 972 -11.73 29.53 -36.13
N GLU A 973 -12.06 30.74 -36.60
CA GLU A 973 -12.94 31.66 -35.85
C GLU A 973 -14.38 31.14 -35.83
N HIS A 974 -15.03 31.20 -34.68
CA HIS A 974 -16.45 30.88 -34.55
C HIS A 974 -17.08 31.56 -33.33
N VAL A 975 -18.39 31.75 -33.37
CA VAL A 975 -19.21 32.28 -32.27
C VAL A 975 -19.77 31.13 -31.45
N GLY A 976 -19.79 31.30 -30.13
CA GLY A 976 -20.47 30.38 -29.22
C GLY A 976 -19.80 29.01 -29.11
N ASP A 977 -18.54 28.99 -28.71
CA ASP A 977 -17.78 27.76 -28.55
C ASP A 977 -17.97 27.07 -27.19
N TRP A 978 -17.87 25.74 -27.22
CA TRP A 978 -18.03 24.87 -26.06
C TRP A 978 -16.84 23.92 -25.93
N GLU A 979 -16.06 24.12 -24.88
CA GLU A 979 -14.96 23.25 -24.50
C GLU A 979 -15.28 22.53 -23.18
N HIS A 980 -14.61 21.42 -22.90
CA HIS A 980 -14.79 20.74 -21.62
C HIS A 980 -13.56 19.98 -21.15
N VAL A 981 -13.56 19.68 -19.86
CA VAL A 981 -12.72 18.65 -19.25
C VAL A 981 -13.61 17.67 -18.51
N THR A 982 -13.28 16.38 -18.53
CA THR A 982 -14.04 15.37 -17.78
C THR A 982 -13.18 14.76 -16.69
N LEU A 983 -13.66 14.80 -15.45
CA LEU A 983 -13.04 14.11 -14.32
C LEU A 983 -13.62 12.71 -14.19
N ARG A 984 -12.80 11.68 -14.08
CA ARG A 984 -13.24 10.29 -13.87
C ARG A 984 -12.91 9.83 -12.45
N VAL A 985 -13.94 9.61 -11.65
CA VAL A 985 -13.86 9.26 -10.22
C VAL A 985 -14.30 7.83 -10.01
N SER A 986 -13.56 7.05 -9.22
CA SER A 986 -13.96 5.68 -8.88
C SER A 986 -15.08 5.68 -7.85
N ASN A 987 -16.15 4.93 -8.12
CA ASN A 987 -17.26 4.76 -7.18
C ASN A 987 -16.94 3.77 -6.06
N LEU A 988 -15.79 3.09 -6.09
CA LEU A 988 -15.32 2.21 -5.02
C LEU A 988 -14.71 3.00 -3.86
N ASP A 989 -13.96 4.07 -4.13
CA ASP A 989 -13.20 4.79 -3.11
C ASP A 989 -13.29 6.33 -3.18
N GLY A 990 -13.97 6.86 -4.20
CA GLY A 990 -14.11 8.30 -4.42
C GLY A 990 -12.84 9.00 -4.92
N GLN A 991 -11.82 8.25 -5.37
CA GLN A 991 -10.57 8.81 -5.87
C GLN A 991 -10.68 9.28 -7.33
N LEU A 992 -9.99 10.37 -7.67
CA LEU A 992 -9.78 10.80 -9.04
C LEU A 992 -8.76 9.89 -9.73
N TRP A 993 -9.16 9.29 -10.85
CA TRP A 993 -8.32 8.34 -11.60
C TRP A 993 -7.78 8.92 -12.89
N HIS A 994 -8.64 9.58 -13.67
CA HIS A 994 -8.24 10.16 -14.94
C HIS A 994 -8.92 11.51 -15.15
N VAL A 995 -8.28 12.38 -15.92
CA VAL A 995 -8.89 13.60 -16.45
C VAL A 995 -8.78 13.58 -17.97
N TYR A 996 -9.90 13.78 -18.64
CA TYR A 996 -9.98 13.95 -20.07
C TYR A 996 -9.83 15.43 -20.42
N PHE A 997 -8.99 15.69 -21.41
CA PHE A 997 -8.72 17.02 -21.94
C PHE A 997 -9.26 17.10 -23.37
N SER A 998 -10.35 17.86 -23.56
CA SER A 998 -10.96 18.10 -24.88
C SER A 998 -10.00 18.86 -25.78
N GLN A 999 -9.76 18.34 -26.98
CA GLN A 999 -8.91 18.92 -28.00
C GLN A 999 -9.64 18.84 -29.34
N HIS A 1000 -10.37 19.90 -29.67
CA HIS A 1000 -11.15 20.00 -30.91
C HIS A 1000 -12.21 18.89 -30.99
N ASN A 1001 -12.10 17.95 -31.95
CA ASN A 1001 -13.07 16.88 -32.15
C ASN A 1001 -12.77 15.56 -31.40
N GLY A 1002 -11.73 15.56 -30.57
CA GLY A 1002 -11.34 14.44 -29.73
C GLY A 1002 -10.62 14.94 -28.48
N GLY A 1003 -9.69 14.14 -27.96
CA GLY A 1003 -8.93 14.53 -26.79
C GLY A 1003 -8.07 13.40 -26.24
N SER A 1004 -7.67 13.55 -24.99
CA SER A 1004 -6.83 12.55 -24.33
C SER A 1004 -7.17 12.40 -22.85
N TRP A 1005 -7.32 11.15 -22.42
CA TRP A 1005 -7.31 10.78 -21.00
C TRP A 1005 -5.89 10.79 -20.46
N VAL A 1006 -5.70 11.42 -19.31
CA VAL A 1006 -4.44 11.48 -18.57
C VAL A 1006 -4.66 10.94 -17.17
N ASP A 1007 -3.74 10.10 -16.69
CA ASP A 1007 -3.81 9.57 -15.33
C ASP A 1007 -3.67 10.70 -14.31
N ALA A 1008 -4.43 10.62 -13.22
CA ALA A 1008 -4.36 11.58 -12.12
C ALA A 1008 -2.93 11.69 -11.55
N SER A 1009 -2.12 10.64 -11.71
CA SER A 1009 -0.71 10.62 -11.31
C SER A 1009 0.25 11.45 -12.15
N GLN A 1010 -0.22 11.98 -13.27
CA GLN A 1010 0.57 12.79 -14.20
C GLN A 1010 0.10 14.25 -14.25
N LEU A 1011 -0.96 14.60 -13.51
CA LEU A 1011 -1.52 15.95 -13.51
C LEU A 1011 -0.69 16.91 -12.66
N GLU A 1012 -0.75 18.18 -13.03
CA GLU A 1012 -0.31 19.28 -12.18
C GLU A 1012 -1.41 19.65 -11.19
N PHE A 1013 -1.01 19.96 -9.95
CA PHE A 1013 -1.92 20.36 -8.89
C PHE A 1013 -1.51 21.71 -8.29
N GLN A 1014 -2.52 22.49 -7.90
CA GLN A 1014 -2.35 23.76 -7.22
C GLN A 1014 -3.05 23.72 -5.86
N MET A 1015 -2.38 24.29 -4.86
CA MET A 1015 -2.98 24.51 -3.54
C MET A 1015 -4.09 25.55 -3.62
N ASP A 1016 -5.26 25.18 -3.14
CA ASP A 1016 -6.39 26.07 -2.88
C ASP A 1016 -6.40 26.44 -1.39
N ASN A 1017 -6.17 27.72 -1.11
CA ASN A 1017 -6.17 28.28 0.25
C ASN A 1017 -7.47 29.06 0.54
N SER A 1018 -8.48 28.96 -0.32
CA SER A 1018 -9.73 29.73 -0.16
C SER A 1018 -10.60 29.22 1.00
N SER A 1019 -10.43 27.97 1.44
CA SER A 1019 -11.07 27.38 2.62
C SER A 1019 -10.08 27.25 3.79
N PHE A 1020 -10.38 27.90 4.92
CA PHE A 1020 -9.54 27.86 6.13
C PHE A 1020 -9.59 26.52 6.88
N ASP A 1021 -10.61 25.70 6.64
CA ASP A 1021 -10.82 24.45 7.37
C ASP A 1021 -10.11 23.25 6.72
N PHE A 1022 -9.86 23.29 5.39
CA PHE A 1022 -9.19 22.22 4.65
C PHE A 1022 -8.45 22.75 3.40
N PRO A 1023 -7.12 22.98 3.43
CA PRO A 1023 -6.38 23.28 2.21
C PRO A 1023 -6.41 22.06 1.27
N THR A 1024 -6.91 22.22 0.04
CA THR A 1024 -7.02 21.16 -0.96
C THR A 1024 -6.03 21.38 -2.11
N GLN A 1025 -5.56 20.30 -2.73
CA GLN A 1025 -4.80 20.38 -3.98
C GLN A 1025 -5.74 20.03 -5.13
N ARG A 1026 -5.99 21.00 -6.01
CA ARG A 1026 -6.91 20.86 -7.15
C ARG A 1026 -6.13 20.75 -8.47
N PRO A 1027 -6.60 19.97 -9.46
CA PRO A 1027 -5.93 19.84 -10.75
C PRO A 1027 -5.79 21.18 -11.48
N VAL A 1028 -4.81 21.26 -12.38
CA VAL A 1028 -4.58 22.40 -13.26
C VAL A 1028 -4.84 21.99 -14.71
N VAL A 1029 -5.51 22.86 -15.45
CA VAL A 1029 -5.79 22.72 -16.89
C VAL A 1029 -5.27 23.96 -17.60
N TYR A 1030 -4.75 23.78 -18.81
CA TYR A 1030 -4.31 24.88 -19.66
C TYR A 1030 -5.14 24.94 -20.94
N ALA A 1031 -5.78 26.08 -21.20
CA ALA A 1031 -6.46 26.34 -22.46
C ALA A 1031 -5.48 26.88 -23.51
N SER A 1032 -5.62 26.39 -24.73
CA SER A 1032 -4.86 26.88 -25.87
C SER A 1032 -5.33 28.27 -26.28
N ARG A 1033 -4.40 29.10 -26.74
CA ARG A 1033 -4.71 30.44 -27.19
C ARG A 1033 -5.65 30.43 -28.40
N HIS A 1034 -6.71 31.22 -28.35
CA HIS A 1034 -7.80 31.37 -29.33
C HIS A 1034 -8.68 30.13 -29.55
N GLY A 1035 -8.07 28.95 -29.69
CA GLY A 1035 -8.79 27.70 -29.97
C GLY A 1035 -9.33 26.99 -28.73
N HIS A 1036 -8.92 27.40 -27.53
CA HIS A 1036 -9.42 26.94 -26.22
C HIS A 1036 -9.38 25.44 -25.91
N ALA A 1037 -8.88 24.61 -26.82
CA ALA A 1037 -8.52 23.22 -26.56
C ALA A 1037 -7.71 23.09 -25.26
N SER A 1038 -8.08 22.09 -24.46
CA SER A 1038 -7.55 21.87 -23.10
C SER A 1038 -6.36 20.92 -23.11
N TYR A 1039 -5.37 21.19 -22.27
CA TYR A 1039 -4.17 20.38 -22.12
C TYR A 1039 -3.73 20.26 -20.65
N PRO A 1040 -3.08 19.14 -20.27
CA PRO A 1040 -2.60 18.90 -18.90
C PRO A 1040 -1.39 19.77 -18.52
N HIS A 1041 -0.64 20.27 -19.51
CA HIS A 1041 0.59 21.02 -19.32
C HIS A 1041 0.69 22.23 -20.28
N GLY A 1042 1.36 23.28 -19.81
CA GLY A 1042 1.75 24.43 -20.62
C GLY A 1042 2.79 24.06 -21.69
N GLY A 1043 2.68 24.63 -22.89
CA GLY A 1043 3.63 24.44 -23.96
C GLY A 1043 3.03 24.60 -25.36
N LEU A 1044 3.83 24.22 -26.35
CA LEU A 1044 3.40 24.17 -27.75
C LEU A 1044 2.90 22.77 -28.08
N HIS A 1045 1.61 22.67 -28.43
CA HIS A 1045 0.97 21.45 -28.93
C HIS A 1045 0.71 21.60 -30.44
N LEU A 1046 1.19 20.63 -31.23
CA LEU A 1046 1.09 20.69 -32.70
C LEU A 1046 0.15 19.60 -33.21
N LEU A 1047 -0.92 20.03 -33.88
CA LEU A 1047 -1.85 19.19 -34.62
C LEU A 1047 -1.23 18.85 -35.99
N GLY A 1048 -0.20 18.01 -35.96
CA GLY A 1048 0.54 17.57 -37.13
C GLY A 1048 1.85 16.87 -36.77
N LYS A 1049 2.71 16.60 -37.76
CA LYS A 1049 3.93 15.80 -37.59
C LYS A 1049 5.16 16.52 -38.13
N ASN A 1050 6.34 16.18 -37.61
CA ASN A 1050 7.62 16.70 -38.09
C ASN A 1050 7.74 18.23 -38.06
N GLY A 1051 7.15 18.88 -37.03
CA GLY A 1051 7.17 20.34 -36.85
C GLY A 1051 6.24 21.09 -37.81
N VAL A 1052 5.23 20.42 -38.36
CA VAL A 1052 4.30 20.96 -39.37
C VAL A 1052 2.87 20.63 -38.93
N GLY A 1053 1.98 21.62 -38.76
CA GLY A 1053 0.60 21.42 -38.31
C GLY A 1053 -0.07 22.67 -37.73
N ALA A 1054 -1.36 22.59 -37.37
CA ALA A 1054 -2.03 23.63 -36.57
C ALA A 1054 -1.40 23.74 -35.18
N ARG A 1055 -1.47 24.94 -34.58
CA ARG A 1055 -0.70 25.34 -33.41
C ARG A 1055 -1.61 25.70 -32.25
N ASP A 1056 -1.54 24.90 -31.20
CA ASP A 1056 -2.17 25.17 -29.91
C ASP A 1056 -1.08 25.60 -28.93
N ASP A 1057 -1.11 26.88 -28.55
CA ASP A 1057 -0.17 27.43 -27.58
C ASP A 1057 -0.84 27.53 -26.22
N THR A 1058 -0.32 26.82 -25.23
CA THR A 1058 -0.77 26.88 -23.84
C THR A 1058 0.34 27.47 -22.97
N ASP A 1059 -0.01 28.30 -22.00
CA ASP A 1059 0.95 28.79 -21.01
C ASP A 1059 0.21 29.28 -19.76
N LYS A 1060 0.93 29.47 -18.66
CA LYS A 1060 0.37 29.88 -17.37
C LYS A 1060 0.14 31.40 -17.32
N GLY A 1061 -0.98 31.87 -17.85
CA GLY A 1061 -1.37 33.28 -17.81
C GLY A 1061 -1.86 33.76 -16.44
N SER A 1062 -2.04 35.08 -16.31
CA SER A 1062 -2.64 35.69 -15.10
C SER A 1062 -4.16 35.53 -15.04
N ASN A 1063 -4.80 35.26 -16.18
CA ASN A 1063 -6.23 35.02 -16.27
C ASN A 1063 -6.51 33.55 -15.96
N VAL A 1064 -7.13 33.30 -14.81
CA VAL A 1064 -7.44 31.96 -14.32
C VAL A 1064 -8.93 31.87 -14.01
N MET A 1065 -9.58 30.83 -14.53
CA MET A 1065 -10.94 30.48 -14.19
C MET A 1065 -10.94 29.38 -13.13
N ASP A 1066 -11.65 29.61 -12.03
CA ASP A 1066 -11.96 28.58 -11.05
C ASP A 1066 -13.16 27.76 -11.54
N MET A 1067 -12.94 26.53 -12.01
CA MET A 1067 -14.02 25.65 -12.46
C MET A 1067 -14.84 25.09 -11.27
N GLY A 1068 -14.43 25.38 -10.03
CA GLY A 1068 -15.24 25.15 -8.83
C GLY A 1068 -16.40 26.14 -8.68
N LYS A 1069 -16.43 27.21 -9.49
CA LYS A 1069 -17.61 28.06 -9.67
C LYS A 1069 -18.47 27.46 -10.79
N TYR A 1070 -19.45 26.64 -10.41
CA TYR A 1070 -20.19 25.80 -11.34
C TYR A 1070 -21.72 25.95 -11.28
N VAL A 1071 -22.38 25.47 -12.33
CA VAL A 1071 -23.82 25.18 -12.39
C VAL A 1071 -23.99 23.70 -12.68
N LEU A 1072 -24.64 22.95 -11.79
CA LEU A 1072 -24.99 21.56 -12.04
C LEU A 1072 -26.16 21.51 -13.02
N VAL A 1073 -25.90 21.17 -14.27
CA VAL A 1073 -26.89 21.24 -15.36
C VAL A 1073 -27.54 19.90 -15.67
N SER A 1074 -26.89 18.77 -15.34
CA SER A 1074 -27.49 17.44 -15.52
C SER A 1074 -26.86 16.40 -14.59
N ALA A 1075 -27.71 15.55 -14.01
CA ALA A 1075 -27.36 14.33 -13.29
C ALA A 1075 -28.59 13.41 -13.33
N GLU A 1076 -28.84 12.75 -14.48
CA GLU A 1076 -30.13 12.08 -14.78
C GLU A 1076 -30.61 11.11 -13.68
N TYR A 1077 -29.68 10.44 -12.99
CA TYR A 1077 -29.99 9.46 -11.94
C TYR A 1077 -30.50 10.08 -10.63
N LEU A 1078 -30.41 11.41 -10.46
CA LEU A 1078 -30.99 12.17 -9.34
C LEU A 1078 -32.40 12.72 -9.65
N GLU A 1079 -32.96 12.39 -10.82
CA GLU A 1079 -34.30 12.77 -11.26
C GLU A 1079 -34.62 14.26 -11.02
N SER A 1080 -35.61 14.58 -10.17
CA SER A 1080 -36.14 15.93 -9.97
C SER A 1080 -35.24 16.88 -9.17
N GLU A 1081 -34.11 16.41 -8.64
CA GLU A 1081 -33.19 17.24 -7.83
C GLU A 1081 -32.38 18.22 -8.68
N VAL A 1082 -32.11 17.88 -9.95
CA VAL A 1082 -31.34 18.73 -10.88
C VAL A 1082 -32.25 19.22 -12.00
N LYS A 1083 -32.45 20.54 -12.07
CA LYS A 1083 -33.26 21.16 -13.12
C LYS A 1083 -32.38 21.65 -14.27
N GLU A 1084 -32.51 21.02 -15.43
CA GLU A 1084 -31.82 21.46 -16.63
C GLU A 1084 -32.24 22.89 -17.05
N PRO A 1085 -31.29 23.75 -17.44
CA PRO A 1085 -31.63 25.07 -17.97
C PRO A 1085 -32.18 24.96 -19.40
N ALA A 1086 -33.09 25.87 -19.79
CA ALA A 1086 -33.79 25.81 -21.08
C ALA A 1086 -32.83 25.87 -22.30
N TRP A 1087 -31.75 26.64 -22.19
CA TRP A 1087 -30.73 26.71 -23.25
C TRP A 1087 -30.00 25.38 -23.50
N LEU A 1088 -29.95 24.47 -22.52
CA LEU A 1088 -29.28 23.17 -22.69
C LEU A 1088 -30.05 22.30 -23.69
N ASN A 1089 -31.34 22.56 -23.89
CA ASN A 1089 -32.19 21.89 -24.87
C ASN A 1089 -32.22 22.61 -26.24
N PHE A 1090 -31.27 23.51 -26.50
CA PHE A 1090 -31.07 24.09 -27.83
C PHE A 1090 -30.05 23.26 -28.61
N PHE A 1091 -30.55 22.40 -29.50
CA PHE A 1091 -29.77 21.44 -30.30
C PHE A 1091 -29.24 22.00 -31.63
N ARG A 1092 -29.44 23.30 -31.92
CA ARG A 1092 -28.95 23.93 -33.16
C ARG A 1092 -27.63 24.66 -32.93
N GLU A 1093 -27.14 25.36 -33.95
CA GLU A 1093 -25.84 26.03 -33.93
C GLU A 1093 -25.82 27.25 -33.00
N TRP A 1094 -24.80 27.32 -32.14
CA TRP A 1094 -24.48 28.43 -31.23
C TRP A 1094 -23.68 29.55 -31.90
N GLY A 1095 -23.33 29.37 -33.17
CA GLY A 1095 -22.71 30.37 -34.02
C GLY A 1095 -23.27 30.30 -35.45
N PRO A 1096 -23.09 31.36 -36.25
CA PRO A 1096 -23.47 31.34 -37.65
C PRO A 1096 -22.56 30.39 -38.45
N HIS A 1097 -23.09 29.88 -39.55
CA HIS A 1097 -22.26 29.34 -40.62
C HIS A 1097 -21.39 30.46 -41.20
N VAL A 1098 -20.07 30.27 -41.25
CA VAL A 1098 -19.16 31.27 -41.81
C VAL A 1098 -18.52 30.78 -43.10
N ASP A 1099 -19.03 31.30 -44.23
CA ASP A 1099 -18.44 31.15 -45.56
C ASP A 1099 -17.22 32.09 -45.68
N TYR A 1100 -16.02 31.56 -45.46
CA TYR A 1100 -14.80 32.21 -45.93
C TYR A 1100 -14.38 31.58 -47.25
N SER A 1101 -13.95 32.39 -48.24
CA SER A 1101 -13.21 31.85 -49.38
C SER A 1101 -11.86 31.34 -48.87
N LEU A 1102 -11.82 30.07 -48.47
CA LEU A 1102 -10.61 29.35 -48.06
C LEU A 1102 -9.49 29.63 -49.06
N ASP A 1103 -9.79 29.60 -50.35
CA ASP A 1103 -8.85 29.92 -51.43
C ASP A 1103 -8.25 31.33 -51.33
N ASP A 1104 -9.00 32.34 -50.90
CA ASP A 1104 -8.52 33.73 -50.85
C ASP A 1104 -7.70 34.03 -49.59
N GLU A 1105 -8.11 33.51 -48.43
CA GLU A 1105 -7.32 33.61 -47.18
C GLU A 1105 -6.01 32.82 -47.33
N LEU A 1106 -6.06 31.63 -47.93
CA LEU A 1106 -4.89 30.77 -48.13
C LEU A 1106 -3.95 31.30 -49.22
N LYS A 1107 -4.45 31.89 -50.32
CA LYS A 1107 -3.61 32.58 -51.31
C LYS A 1107 -2.80 33.73 -50.71
N ASN A 1108 -3.33 34.42 -49.71
CA ASN A 1108 -2.61 35.51 -49.06
C ASN A 1108 -1.47 35.00 -48.17
N VAL A 1109 -1.67 33.83 -47.55
CA VAL A 1109 -0.66 33.13 -46.77
C VAL A 1109 0.41 32.47 -47.67
N GLU A 1110 0.01 31.83 -48.76
CA GLU A 1110 0.91 31.20 -49.74
C GLU A 1110 1.88 32.20 -50.39
N LYS A 1111 1.49 33.46 -50.55
CA LYS A 1111 2.38 34.53 -51.07
C LYS A 1111 3.58 34.78 -50.16
N LEU A 1112 3.47 34.47 -48.87
CA LEU A 1112 4.50 34.71 -47.86
C LEU A 1112 5.46 33.52 -47.69
N LEU A 1113 5.18 32.37 -48.31
CA LEU A 1113 5.95 31.13 -48.16
C LEU A 1113 6.86 30.85 -49.37
N PRO A 1114 8.17 30.59 -49.18
CA PRO A 1114 9.09 30.32 -50.29
C PRO A 1114 8.95 28.88 -50.83
N GLY A 1115 8.73 28.77 -52.15
CA GLY A 1115 8.87 27.55 -52.95
C GLY A 1115 8.33 26.27 -52.30
N LYS A 1116 9.22 25.35 -51.93
CA LYS A 1116 8.91 24.03 -51.34
C LYS A 1116 8.05 24.06 -50.07
N LEU A 1117 7.95 25.19 -49.38
CA LEU A 1117 7.09 25.34 -48.20
C LEU A 1117 5.61 25.54 -48.57
N LYS A 1118 5.30 25.94 -49.81
CA LYS A 1118 3.92 26.04 -50.31
C LYS A 1118 3.28 24.67 -50.44
N ASP A 1119 3.95 23.72 -51.09
CA ASP A 1119 3.48 22.34 -51.22
C ASP A 1119 3.28 21.64 -49.86
N VAL A 1120 4.07 22.06 -48.85
CA VAL A 1120 3.92 21.57 -47.47
C VAL A 1120 2.74 22.24 -46.77
N PHE A 1121 2.51 23.53 -47.01
CA PHE A 1121 1.37 24.28 -46.49
C PHE A 1121 0.03 23.79 -47.03
N GLU A 1122 -0.08 23.57 -48.34
CA GLU A 1122 -1.29 23.00 -48.96
C GLU A 1122 -1.67 21.65 -48.32
N LYS A 1123 -0.67 20.80 -48.03
CA LYS A 1123 -0.87 19.54 -47.31
C LYS A 1123 -1.32 19.70 -45.86
N ILE A 1124 -0.93 20.78 -45.18
CA ILE A 1124 -1.42 21.09 -43.83
C ILE A 1124 -2.90 21.41 -43.88
N ILE A 1125 -3.30 22.31 -44.79
CA ILE A 1125 -4.69 22.72 -44.94
C ILE A 1125 -5.59 21.52 -45.24
N MET A 1126 -5.18 20.65 -46.17
CA MET A 1126 -5.91 19.41 -46.45
C MET A 1126 -5.99 18.45 -45.26
N GLY A 1127 -5.12 18.61 -44.26
CA GLY A 1127 -5.08 17.78 -43.05
C GLY A 1127 -5.64 18.45 -41.80
N LEU A 1128 -6.15 19.68 -41.88
CA LEU A 1128 -6.78 20.34 -40.73
C LEU A 1128 -8.12 19.67 -40.40
N PRO A 1129 -8.47 19.57 -39.10
CA PRO A 1129 -9.83 19.22 -38.66
C PRO A 1129 -10.89 20.05 -39.38
N LYS A 1130 -12.03 19.44 -39.69
CA LYS A 1130 -13.11 20.11 -40.44
C LYS A 1130 -13.68 21.31 -39.67
N GLU A 1131 -13.63 21.24 -38.35
CA GLU A 1131 -14.03 22.29 -37.42
C GLU A 1131 -13.19 23.56 -37.60
N LEU A 1132 -11.91 23.42 -38.01
CA LEU A 1132 -11.05 24.55 -38.34
C LEU A 1132 -11.26 25.06 -39.77
N LEU A 1133 -11.77 24.22 -40.67
CA LEU A 1133 -11.95 24.52 -42.10
C LEU A 1133 -13.32 25.13 -42.44
N GLY A 1134 -14.20 25.32 -41.45
CA GLY A 1134 -15.38 26.18 -41.52
C GLY A 1134 -16.45 25.75 -42.52
N GLU A 1135 -17.44 24.98 -42.07
CA GLU A 1135 -18.71 24.81 -42.81
C GLU A 1135 -19.98 24.68 -41.94
N GLU A 1136 -19.95 24.72 -40.59
CA GLU A 1136 -21.15 24.83 -39.73
C GLU A 1136 -20.77 25.50 -38.39
N GLY A 1137 -21.70 26.22 -37.75
CA GLY A 1137 -21.45 26.81 -36.43
C GLY A 1137 -21.37 25.75 -35.31
N PRO A 1138 -20.69 26.00 -34.17
CA PRO A 1138 -20.59 25.03 -33.09
C PRO A 1138 -21.97 24.64 -32.55
N THR A 1139 -22.19 23.38 -32.22
CA THR A 1139 -23.41 22.93 -31.53
C THR A 1139 -23.23 22.87 -30.01
N GLY A 1140 -24.34 22.92 -29.28
CA GLY A 1140 -24.34 22.85 -27.82
C GLY A 1140 -23.92 21.49 -27.25
N PRO A 1141 -23.72 21.38 -25.92
CA PRO A 1141 -23.17 20.18 -25.29
C PRO A 1141 -23.92 18.86 -25.58
N LYS A 1142 -25.27 18.88 -25.68
CA LYS A 1142 -26.07 17.67 -25.91
C LYS A 1142 -25.93 17.05 -27.30
N GLU A 1143 -25.46 17.81 -28.30
CA GLU A 1143 -25.17 17.30 -29.65
C GLU A 1143 -23.80 16.61 -29.72
N LYS A 1144 -22.96 16.76 -28.69
CA LYS A 1144 -21.65 16.11 -28.64
C LYS A 1144 -21.84 14.64 -28.26
N GLY A 1145 -21.24 13.72 -29.02
CA GLY A 1145 -21.43 12.27 -28.81
C GLY A 1145 -20.98 11.77 -27.43
N ASN A 1146 -20.07 12.50 -26.79
CA ASN A 1146 -19.61 12.26 -25.41
C ASN A 1146 -20.59 12.77 -24.33
N TRP A 1147 -21.71 13.40 -24.67
CA TRP A 1147 -22.71 13.77 -23.67
C TRP A 1147 -23.23 12.53 -22.94
N ASN A 1148 -23.67 11.52 -23.69
CA ASN A 1148 -24.11 10.22 -23.16
C ASN A 1148 -23.07 9.10 -23.29
N GLY A 1149 -22.12 9.26 -24.22
CA GLY A 1149 -21.05 8.30 -24.49
C GLY A 1149 -19.83 8.47 -23.59
N ASP A 1150 -18.83 7.61 -23.80
CA ASP A 1150 -17.47 7.79 -23.26
C ASP A 1150 -16.74 8.85 -24.11
N GLU A 1151 -15.82 9.57 -23.49
CA GLU A 1151 -14.92 10.52 -24.12
C GLU A 1151 -13.92 9.76 -25.01
N VAL A 1152 -13.67 10.29 -26.23
CA VAL A 1152 -13.00 9.57 -27.33
C VAL A 1152 -11.68 10.20 -27.72
#